data_AF-A0A5C8B1M2-F1
#
_entry.id   AF-A0A5C8B1M2-F1
#
_cell.length_a   1.000
_cell.length_b   1.000
_cell.length_c   1.000
_cell.angle_alpha   90.00
_cell.angle_beta   90.00
_cell.angle_gamma   90.00
#
_symmetry.space_group_name_H-M   'P 1'
#
loop_
_entity.id
_entity.type
_entity.pdbx_description
1 polymer ?
#
loop_
_entity_poly.entity_id
_entity_poly.type
_entity_poly.pdbx_seq_one_letter_code
_entity_poly.pdbx_strand_id
1 'polypeptide(L)'
;MAVTSTMRTQITQLYVALFGRAPEADGFAYWVGMLESGKTFAQVAQSMYDAPAAKVVYPAFLLNAEVITKFYTNVLGRQPDQGGLDYWTAQLNTKTKGQVIADMITAVTNYSGTDAAALDSKAFFNAKVDAGLTYVLGGGNDPSNHVLDAVLPQGPLVDAVTAAATATAYAAAAAKAALTDAAALKTTSDTAATAAADAVTTAATKASDVTAAQKALNDAIASGVVNDINTANAKLLIAQAAKTTADAAVTSTAATAATAKAAYDAAAADDAAAAAAVTAAADAVTAATTAANAAITAAAAQKAAADAQAAAAAKTTNTADDTAAAAAVTAATAAQTAAAAAKATADVVTLTAAYNTAKAASDAAATTASTISTAATTAINGTTSLALANAAITAAADETAAAAASKTAADATLAAANALAAAAAKTASTTDDTAAAAAVTAATAQVTAATSAIAKAATDTTSAAALPANYAAKTFTLTTAVDAFTGGAGDDIFNGTTGTTTLNALDNLDGGAGAGDTLNYVQTGTVSLGSSVKVKAIENINITSGADVTADMSTWTGTTSATVSSVGGVDVKTVSDTNVVASDSNLAAALANVDGAKDVTIDVAKVTSGTISVGTNTAVTGVVSITSGLITGGGASAVTVVGGTKVTIEQALKAGTTNTVGAVDVTNDGDLTTVVAKATKGTGATITYNTVSVTGVGSADDADTITSISATGYTTFTTSHTNALSTLSLATGSGNITIDNGDAGKETTTLGLTVNGLTGGTLDDDDIYTTINVTSTGAASTLANITDTALETLTIAGDKKLTLTSIAGATGLTSIDASTATGGATISSQLLTGTAYAGGSGVDTITLGATTKAITTGAGNDVVTLAAGTTALGTGGTIDAGDGTADVLSVADADDAKTASSGT
;
A
#
# COMPACT_ATOMS: atom_id res chain seq x y z
N MET A 1 59.06 -47.84 -61.36
CA MET A 1 58.13 -48.57 -60.46
C MET A 1 56.75 -48.53 -61.10
N ALA A 2 55.83 -49.42 -60.76
CA ALA A 2 54.47 -49.35 -61.30
C ALA A 2 53.67 -48.25 -60.58
N VAL A 3 52.91 -47.45 -61.32
CA VAL A 3 51.97 -46.45 -60.76
C VAL A 3 51.05 -47.11 -59.73
N THR A 4 51.19 -46.74 -58.45
CA THR A 4 50.36 -47.28 -57.37
C THR A 4 49.02 -46.59 -57.28
N SER A 5 48.02 -47.27 -56.71
CA SER A 5 46.72 -46.63 -56.41
C SER A 5 46.88 -45.44 -55.48
N THR A 6 47.81 -45.53 -54.53
CA THR A 6 48.14 -44.44 -53.59
C THR A 6 48.65 -43.20 -54.31
N MET A 7 49.56 -43.36 -55.28
CA MET A 7 50.06 -42.24 -56.09
C MET A 7 48.93 -41.57 -56.90
N ARG A 8 48.01 -42.37 -57.47
CA ARG A 8 46.84 -41.85 -58.19
C ARG A 8 45.88 -41.07 -57.30
N THR A 9 45.57 -41.59 -56.11
CA THR A 9 44.72 -40.91 -55.13
C THR A 9 45.37 -39.62 -54.62
N GLN A 10 46.67 -39.64 -54.32
CA GLN A 10 47.42 -38.47 -53.86
C GLN A 10 47.40 -37.33 -54.89
N ILE A 11 47.64 -37.64 -56.18
CA ILE A 11 47.56 -36.61 -57.22
C ILE A 11 46.13 -36.08 -57.36
N THR A 12 45.12 -36.95 -57.31
CA THR A 12 43.72 -36.52 -57.38
C THR A 12 43.33 -35.60 -56.21
N GLN A 13 43.79 -35.90 -54.99
CA GLN A 13 43.64 -35.04 -53.82
C GLN A 13 44.22 -33.64 -54.04
N LEU A 14 45.40 -33.55 -54.67
CA LEU A 14 46.01 -32.27 -55.01
C LEU A 14 45.23 -31.52 -56.09
N TYR A 15 44.66 -32.20 -57.08
CA TYR A 15 43.79 -31.57 -58.08
C TYR A 15 42.53 -30.95 -57.45
N VAL A 16 41.85 -31.71 -56.58
CA VAL A 16 40.68 -31.23 -55.84
C VAL A 16 41.06 -30.04 -54.95
N ALA A 17 42.18 -30.14 -54.23
CA ALA A 17 42.58 -29.13 -53.24
C ALA A 17 43.21 -27.85 -53.83
N LEU A 18 44.01 -27.97 -54.89
CA LEU A 18 44.79 -26.87 -55.46
C LEU A 18 44.14 -26.23 -56.68
N PHE A 19 43.41 -27.02 -57.49
CA PHE A 19 42.83 -26.55 -58.74
C PHE A 19 41.29 -26.52 -58.72
N GLY A 20 40.65 -27.15 -57.73
CA GLY A 20 39.19 -27.16 -57.61
C GLY A 20 38.48 -27.89 -58.74
N ARG A 21 39.18 -28.76 -59.49
CA ARG A 21 38.67 -29.48 -60.67
C ARG A 21 39.19 -30.91 -60.71
N ALA A 22 38.52 -31.77 -61.49
CA ALA A 22 38.98 -33.13 -61.71
C ALA A 22 40.28 -33.16 -62.57
N PRO A 23 41.16 -34.17 -62.41
CA PRO A 23 42.34 -34.29 -63.25
C PRO A 23 42.00 -34.60 -64.71
N GLU A 24 42.69 -33.95 -65.63
CA GLU A 24 42.79 -34.34 -67.05
C GLU A 24 43.86 -35.43 -67.24
N ALA A 25 43.71 -36.27 -68.28
CA ALA A 25 44.54 -37.46 -68.46
C ALA A 25 46.04 -37.15 -68.57
N ASP A 26 46.41 -36.14 -69.38
CA ASP A 26 47.82 -35.77 -69.61
C ASP A 26 48.47 -35.14 -68.37
N GLY A 27 47.76 -34.21 -67.73
CA GLY A 27 48.21 -33.57 -66.50
C GLY A 27 48.31 -34.57 -65.35
N PHE A 28 47.35 -35.48 -65.22
CA PHE A 28 47.36 -36.55 -64.22
C PHE A 28 48.58 -37.46 -64.39
N ALA A 29 48.87 -37.92 -65.61
CA ALA A 29 50.05 -38.74 -65.90
C ALA A 29 51.37 -38.02 -65.57
N TYR A 30 51.47 -36.72 -65.90
CA TYR A 30 52.65 -35.91 -65.60
C TYR A 30 52.94 -35.82 -64.09
N TRP A 31 51.94 -35.46 -63.28
CA TRP A 31 52.14 -35.30 -61.83
C TRP A 31 52.34 -36.64 -61.12
N VAL A 32 51.70 -37.71 -61.60
CA VAL A 32 51.97 -39.08 -61.12
C VAL A 32 53.42 -39.47 -61.41
N GLY A 33 53.94 -39.18 -62.60
CA GLY A 33 55.34 -39.43 -62.97
C GLY A 33 56.35 -38.69 -62.08
N MET A 34 55.99 -37.53 -61.52
CA MET A 34 56.84 -36.84 -60.55
C MET A 34 56.99 -37.62 -59.24
N LEU A 35 55.93 -38.24 -58.74
CA LEU A 35 56.00 -39.12 -57.56
C LEU A 35 56.82 -40.39 -57.87
N GLU A 36 56.72 -40.93 -59.08
CA GLU A 36 57.53 -42.08 -59.51
C GLU A 36 59.03 -41.76 -59.59
N SER A 37 59.37 -40.51 -59.93
CA SER A 37 60.76 -40.03 -59.98
C SER A 37 61.39 -39.78 -58.60
N GLY A 38 60.68 -40.07 -57.51
CA GLY A 38 61.18 -39.99 -56.14
C GLY A 38 60.92 -38.64 -55.44
N LYS A 39 60.13 -37.73 -56.03
CA LYS A 39 59.67 -36.52 -55.33
C LYS A 39 58.66 -36.88 -54.24
N THR A 40 58.70 -36.17 -53.12
CA THR A 40 57.73 -36.34 -52.03
C THR A 40 56.38 -35.70 -52.37
N PHE A 41 55.31 -36.14 -51.70
CA PHE A 41 53.97 -35.57 -51.85
C PHE A 41 53.95 -34.05 -51.65
N ALA A 42 54.69 -33.55 -50.67
CA ALA A 42 54.80 -32.12 -50.40
C ALA A 42 55.61 -31.36 -51.48
N GLN A 43 56.66 -31.96 -52.05
CA GLN A 43 57.42 -31.36 -53.15
C GLN A 43 56.56 -31.25 -54.43
N VAL A 44 55.71 -32.24 -54.69
CA VAL A 44 54.74 -32.20 -55.79
C VAL A 44 53.63 -31.19 -55.51
N ALA A 45 53.08 -31.15 -54.28
CA ALA A 45 52.10 -30.15 -53.88
C ALA A 45 52.63 -28.71 -54.01
N GLN A 46 53.90 -28.46 -53.68
CA GLN A 46 54.53 -27.16 -53.89
C GLN A 46 54.65 -26.82 -55.37
N SER A 47 55.07 -27.78 -56.20
CA SER A 47 55.18 -27.58 -57.65
C SER A 47 53.80 -27.31 -58.30
N MET A 48 52.73 -27.95 -57.81
CA MET A 48 51.36 -27.70 -58.25
C MET A 48 50.81 -26.35 -57.75
N TYR A 49 51.15 -25.94 -56.53
CA TYR A 49 50.76 -24.63 -55.98
C TYR A 49 51.39 -23.45 -56.76
N ASP A 50 52.59 -23.65 -57.29
CA ASP A 50 53.30 -22.66 -58.11
C ASP A 50 52.83 -22.65 -59.57
N ALA A 51 52.05 -23.65 -60.00
CA ALA A 51 51.52 -23.72 -61.36
C ALA A 51 50.45 -22.63 -61.62
N PRO A 52 50.32 -22.14 -62.87
CA PRO A 52 49.32 -21.12 -63.23
C PRO A 52 47.88 -21.49 -62.84
N ALA A 53 47.52 -22.77 -62.94
CA ALA A 53 46.19 -23.27 -62.57
C ALA A 53 45.87 -23.08 -61.08
N ALA A 54 46.85 -23.25 -60.18
CA ALA A 54 46.64 -22.97 -58.75
C ALA A 54 46.46 -21.47 -58.49
N LYS A 55 47.01 -20.58 -59.31
CA LYS A 55 46.85 -19.13 -59.14
C LYS A 55 45.45 -18.63 -59.47
N VAL A 56 44.63 -19.43 -60.16
CA VAL A 56 43.19 -19.17 -60.35
C VAL A 56 42.43 -19.35 -59.03
N VAL A 57 42.76 -20.38 -58.24
CA VAL A 57 42.12 -20.67 -56.96
C VAL A 57 42.77 -19.90 -55.80
N TYR A 58 44.09 -19.78 -55.83
CA TYR A 58 44.94 -19.13 -54.83
C TYR A 58 45.81 -18.02 -55.49
N PRO A 59 45.25 -16.83 -55.76
CA PRO A 59 46.02 -15.71 -56.31
C PRO A 59 47.24 -15.35 -55.45
N ALA A 60 48.30 -14.84 -56.08
CA ALA A 60 49.59 -14.58 -55.42
C ALA A 60 49.53 -13.49 -54.32
N PHE A 61 48.46 -12.70 -54.27
CA PHE A 61 48.28 -11.64 -53.28
C PHE A 61 47.57 -12.09 -51.99
N LEU A 62 47.13 -13.35 -51.90
CA LEU A 62 46.42 -13.83 -50.70
C LEU A 62 47.35 -13.92 -49.49
N LEU A 63 46.87 -13.40 -48.35
CA LEU A 63 47.48 -13.56 -47.05
C LEU A 63 47.41 -15.03 -46.57
N ASN A 64 48.24 -15.38 -45.59
CA ASN A 64 48.30 -16.74 -45.06
C ASN A 64 46.93 -17.23 -44.55
N ALA A 65 46.21 -16.39 -43.80
CA ALA A 65 44.86 -16.71 -43.31
C ALA A 65 43.86 -16.91 -44.45
N GLU A 66 43.93 -16.10 -45.52
CA GLU A 66 43.02 -16.21 -46.66
C GLU A 66 43.25 -17.50 -47.47
N VAL A 67 44.50 -17.97 -47.55
CA VAL A 67 44.83 -19.27 -48.15
C VAL A 67 44.19 -20.41 -47.34
N ILE A 68 44.24 -20.35 -46.01
CA ILE A 68 43.61 -21.35 -45.13
C ILE A 68 42.08 -21.31 -45.28
N THR A 69 41.48 -20.12 -45.24
CA THR A 69 40.02 -19.97 -45.41
C THR A 69 39.56 -20.53 -46.75
N LYS A 70 40.28 -20.27 -47.85
CA LYS A 70 39.95 -20.84 -49.17
C LYS A 70 40.06 -22.37 -49.21
N PHE A 71 41.03 -22.94 -48.51
CA PHE A 71 41.13 -24.40 -48.39
C PHE A 71 39.90 -24.96 -47.66
N TYR A 72 39.51 -24.38 -46.52
CA TYR A 72 38.33 -24.82 -45.76
C TYR A 72 37.05 -24.77 -46.60
N THR A 73 36.83 -23.68 -47.34
CA THR A 73 35.61 -23.55 -48.14
C THR A 73 35.58 -24.48 -49.35
N ASN A 74 36.68 -24.58 -50.09
CA ASN A 74 36.69 -25.28 -51.37
C ASN A 74 36.88 -26.79 -51.22
N VAL A 75 37.63 -27.18 -50.18
CA VAL A 75 38.06 -28.57 -49.96
C VAL A 75 37.21 -29.24 -48.89
N LEU A 76 36.86 -28.52 -47.82
CA LEU A 76 36.13 -29.08 -46.67
C LEU A 76 34.64 -28.74 -46.66
N GLY A 77 34.20 -27.79 -47.51
CA GLY A 77 32.79 -27.41 -47.60
C GLY A 77 32.26 -26.67 -46.37
N ARG A 78 33.15 -26.11 -45.53
CA ARG A 78 32.80 -25.36 -44.30
C ARG A 78 33.70 -24.14 -44.10
N GLN A 79 33.30 -23.23 -43.21
CA GLN A 79 34.19 -22.15 -42.73
C GLN A 79 35.16 -22.71 -41.66
N PRO A 80 36.39 -22.18 -41.54
CA PRO A 80 37.29 -22.56 -40.46
C PRO A 80 36.75 -22.08 -39.11
N ASP A 81 36.87 -22.92 -38.09
CA ASP A 81 36.77 -22.46 -36.70
C ASP A 81 38.00 -21.63 -36.35
N GLN A 82 37.86 -20.77 -35.34
CA GLN A 82 38.91 -19.82 -34.98
C GLN A 82 40.22 -20.53 -34.60
N GLY A 83 40.15 -21.64 -33.85
CA GLY A 83 41.33 -22.38 -33.41
C GLY A 83 42.06 -23.07 -34.57
N GLY A 84 41.32 -23.65 -35.52
CA GLY A 84 41.86 -24.24 -36.74
C GLY A 84 42.51 -23.21 -37.65
N LEU A 85 41.87 -22.04 -37.85
CA LEU A 85 42.43 -20.95 -38.65
C LEU A 85 43.78 -20.48 -38.09
N ASP A 86 43.85 -20.28 -36.78
CA ASP A 86 45.06 -19.82 -36.09
C ASP A 86 46.19 -20.85 -36.20
N TYR A 87 45.89 -22.13 -35.97
CA TYR A 87 46.86 -23.21 -36.05
C TYR A 87 47.48 -23.34 -37.45
N TRP A 88 46.66 -23.44 -38.50
CA TRP A 88 47.14 -23.63 -39.87
C TRP A 88 47.83 -22.38 -40.43
N THR A 89 47.37 -21.19 -40.04
CA THR A 89 48.05 -19.93 -40.39
C THR A 89 49.45 -19.87 -39.77
N ALA A 90 49.62 -20.34 -38.52
CA ALA A 90 50.93 -20.44 -37.89
C ALA A 90 51.88 -21.42 -38.62
N GLN A 91 51.36 -22.54 -39.15
CA GLN A 91 52.17 -23.46 -39.96
C GLN A 91 52.68 -22.81 -41.25
N LEU A 92 51.87 -21.95 -41.89
CA LEU A 92 52.27 -21.20 -43.09
C LEU A 92 53.37 -20.15 -42.83
N ASN A 93 53.65 -19.80 -41.58
CA ASN A 93 54.75 -18.91 -41.22
C ASN A 93 56.10 -19.65 -41.16
N THR A 94 56.11 -20.98 -41.12
CA THR A 94 57.32 -21.80 -40.90
C THR A 94 57.55 -22.86 -41.97
N LYS A 95 56.55 -23.16 -42.82
CA LYS A 95 56.61 -24.15 -43.90
C LYS A 95 56.18 -23.55 -45.23
N THR A 96 56.51 -24.21 -46.34
CA THR A 96 56.02 -23.79 -47.66
C THR A 96 54.51 -24.04 -47.81
N LYS A 97 53.87 -23.30 -48.71
CA LYS A 97 52.41 -23.40 -48.98
C LYS A 97 52.00 -24.80 -49.38
N GLY A 98 52.77 -25.42 -50.28
CA GLY A 98 52.55 -26.81 -50.72
C GLY A 98 52.72 -27.82 -49.60
N GLN A 99 53.67 -27.62 -48.68
CA GLN A 99 53.84 -28.48 -47.51
C GLN A 99 52.64 -28.38 -46.57
N VAL A 100 52.14 -27.17 -46.27
CA VAL A 100 50.98 -27.02 -45.38
C VAL A 100 49.70 -27.59 -46.01
N ILE A 101 49.48 -27.38 -47.31
CA ILE A 101 48.33 -27.97 -48.01
C ILE A 101 48.39 -29.50 -48.00
N ALA A 102 49.58 -30.09 -48.21
CA ALA A 102 49.78 -31.54 -48.08
C ALA A 102 49.51 -32.05 -46.65
N ASP A 103 49.95 -31.29 -45.64
CA ASP A 103 49.68 -31.60 -44.22
C ASP A 103 48.18 -31.52 -43.91
N MET A 104 47.46 -30.52 -44.44
CA MET A 104 46.01 -30.35 -44.28
C MET A 104 45.21 -31.46 -44.96
N ILE A 105 45.58 -31.85 -46.19
CA ILE A 105 44.98 -33.01 -46.88
C ILE A 105 45.15 -34.26 -46.01
N THR A 106 46.37 -34.49 -45.51
CA THR A 106 46.67 -35.64 -44.66
C THR A 106 45.84 -35.61 -43.37
N ALA A 107 45.70 -34.45 -42.75
CA ALA A 107 44.91 -34.28 -41.53
C ALA A 107 43.42 -34.62 -41.76
N VAL A 108 42.85 -34.21 -42.89
CA VAL A 108 41.45 -34.48 -43.24
C VAL A 108 41.23 -35.94 -43.59
N THR A 109 42.10 -36.53 -44.42
CA THR A 109 41.95 -37.93 -44.86
C THR A 109 42.17 -38.92 -43.71
N ASN A 110 43.10 -38.60 -42.80
CA ASN A 110 43.45 -39.46 -41.67
C ASN A 110 42.67 -39.15 -40.40
N TYR A 111 41.73 -38.20 -40.42
CA TYR A 111 40.90 -37.89 -39.26
C TYR A 111 40.15 -39.13 -38.79
N SER A 112 40.31 -39.47 -37.51
CA SER A 112 39.70 -40.63 -36.83
C SER A 112 39.06 -40.25 -35.49
N GLY A 113 38.83 -38.97 -35.25
CA GLY A 113 38.12 -38.48 -34.07
C GLY A 113 36.60 -38.55 -34.23
N THR A 114 35.88 -37.94 -33.29
CA THR A 114 34.41 -37.99 -33.21
C THR A 114 33.72 -36.67 -33.59
N ASP A 115 34.46 -35.65 -34.04
CA ASP A 115 33.87 -34.37 -34.48
C ASP A 115 33.09 -34.56 -35.79
N ALA A 116 31.79 -34.29 -35.74
CA ALA A 116 30.88 -34.50 -36.87
C ALA A 116 31.28 -33.66 -38.09
N ALA A 117 31.61 -32.37 -37.87
CA ALA A 117 32.01 -31.49 -38.96
C ALA A 117 33.33 -31.91 -39.63
N ALA A 118 34.27 -32.49 -38.89
CA ALA A 118 35.50 -33.05 -39.43
C ALA A 118 35.26 -34.38 -40.17
N LEU A 119 34.35 -35.24 -39.68
CA LEU A 119 33.95 -36.46 -40.37
C LEU A 119 33.22 -36.16 -41.68
N ASP A 120 32.37 -35.13 -41.71
CA ASP A 120 31.68 -34.66 -42.91
C ASP A 120 32.63 -34.01 -43.90
N SER A 121 33.57 -33.19 -43.41
CA SER A 121 34.63 -32.61 -44.25
C SER A 121 35.46 -33.72 -44.91
N LYS A 122 35.75 -34.80 -44.19
CA LYS A 122 36.46 -35.98 -44.69
C LYS A 122 35.64 -36.73 -45.74
N ALA A 123 34.36 -36.99 -45.47
CA ALA A 123 33.47 -37.67 -46.41
C ALA A 123 33.28 -36.86 -47.69
N PHE A 124 33.04 -35.54 -47.57
CA PHE A 124 32.89 -34.60 -48.68
C PHE A 124 34.15 -34.55 -49.55
N PHE A 125 35.32 -34.38 -48.93
CA PHE A 125 36.58 -34.34 -49.65
C PHE A 125 36.87 -35.66 -50.37
N ASN A 126 36.68 -36.80 -49.70
CA ASN A 126 36.87 -38.12 -50.31
C ASN A 126 35.91 -38.38 -51.47
N ALA A 127 34.64 -37.97 -51.36
CA ALA A 127 33.68 -38.09 -52.45
C ALA A 127 34.07 -37.28 -53.69
N LYS A 128 34.60 -36.06 -53.50
CA LYS A 128 35.16 -35.26 -54.61
C LYS A 128 36.39 -35.93 -55.23
N VAL A 129 37.25 -36.52 -54.40
CA VAL A 129 38.44 -37.25 -54.87
C VAL A 129 38.04 -38.49 -55.67
N ASP A 130 37.06 -39.26 -55.21
CA ASP A 130 36.57 -40.46 -55.92
C ASP A 130 35.88 -40.10 -57.23
N ALA A 131 35.09 -39.02 -57.27
CA ALA A 131 34.49 -38.51 -58.48
C ALA A 131 35.55 -38.08 -59.51
N GLY A 132 36.58 -37.34 -59.07
CA GLY A 132 37.70 -36.92 -59.92
C GLY A 132 38.54 -38.10 -60.41
N LEU A 133 38.79 -39.09 -59.55
CA LEU A 133 39.58 -40.29 -59.90
C LEU A 133 38.81 -41.18 -60.89
N THR A 134 37.51 -41.35 -60.69
CA THR A 134 36.64 -42.09 -61.61
C THR A 134 36.57 -41.40 -62.97
N TYR A 135 36.47 -40.07 -62.98
CA TYR A 135 36.44 -39.28 -64.21
C TYR A 135 37.69 -39.50 -65.07
N VAL A 136 38.89 -39.36 -64.49
CA VAL A 136 40.14 -39.50 -65.24
C VAL A 136 40.40 -40.96 -65.67
N LEU A 137 40.05 -41.95 -64.84
CA LEU A 137 40.19 -43.37 -65.19
C LEU A 137 39.18 -43.84 -66.23
N GLY A 138 38.04 -43.14 -66.36
CA GLY A 138 37.03 -43.35 -67.40
C GLY A 138 37.35 -42.69 -68.75
N GLY A 139 38.54 -42.09 -68.91
CA GLY A 139 38.96 -41.42 -70.15
C GLY A 139 38.56 -39.95 -70.25
N GLY A 140 38.13 -39.32 -69.14
CA GLY A 140 37.82 -37.90 -69.09
C GLY A 140 39.05 -37.02 -69.36
N ASN A 141 38.91 -36.06 -70.27
CA ASN A 141 40.02 -35.18 -70.67
C ASN A 141 39.61 -33.71 -70.85
N ASP A 142 38.42 -33.31 -70.41
CA ASP A 142 37.95 -31.92 -70.48
C ASP A 142 38.22 -31.20 -69.14
N PRO A 143 39.16 -30.23 -69.12
CA PRO A 143 39.47 -29.45 -67.93
C PRO A 143 38.32 -28.54 -67.46
N SER A 144 37.30 -28.32 -68.29
CA SER A 144 36.11 -27.51 -68.00
C SER A 144 34.94 -28.33 -67.42
N ASN A 145 35.12 -29.64 -67.23
CA ASN A 145 34.06 -30.49 -66.71
C ASN A 145 33.83 -30.27 -65.21
N HIS A 146 32.57 -29.97 -64.86
CA HIS A 146 32.11 -29.65 -63.51
C HIS A 146 31.73 -30.90 -62.68
N VAL A 147 32.34 -32.06 -62.95
CA VAL A 147 32.02 -33.33 -62.26
C VAL A 147 32.19 -33.26 -60.73
N LEU A 148 33.08 -32.38 -60.24
CA LEU A 148 33.25 -32.13 -58.81
C LEU A 148 32.15 -31.25 -58.20
N ASP A 149 31.48 -30.44 -59.02
CA ASP A 149 30.41 -29.52 -58.59
C ASP A 149 29.08 -30.28 -58.38
N ALA A 150 28.97 -31.50 -58.92
CA ALA A 150 27.87 -32.43 -58.66
C ALA A 150 27.92 -33.06 -57.25
N VAL A 151 29.02 -32.88 -56.50
CA VAL A 151 29.17 -33.34 -55.11
C VAL A 151 28.93 -32.15 -54.17
N LEU A 152 27.72 -32.05 -53.63
CA LEU A 152 27.32 -31.01 -52.65
C LEU A 152 27.54 -31.47 -51.20
N PRO A 153 27.85 -30.57 -50.25
CA PRO A 153 27.94 -30.92 -48.84
C PRO A 153 26.54 -31.21 -48.28
N GLN A 154 26.33 -32.43 -47.78
CA GLN A 154 25.07 -32.86 -47.13
C GLN A 154 24.88 -32.30 -45.71
N GLY A 155 25.95 -31.80 -45.08
CA GLY A 155 25.98 -31.34 -43.68
C GLY A 155 25.04 -30.18 -43.31
N PRO A 156 24.94 -29.07 -44.09
CA PRO A 156 24.20 -27.88 -43.64
C PRO A 156 22.69 -28.09 -43.43
N LEU A 157 22.08 -29.05 -44.16
CA LEU A 157 20.64 -29.32 -44.10
C LEU A 157 20.28 -30.28 -42.97
N VAL A 158 21.12 -31.26 -42.68
CA VAL A 158 20.92 -32.20 -41.56
C VAL A 158 21.26 -31.49 -40.24
N ASP A 159 22.33 -30.70 -40.20
CA ASP A 159 22.74 -29.94 -39.01
C ASP A 159 21.71 -28.87 -38.60
N ALA A 160 21.08 -28.19 -39.56
CA ALA A 160 20.03 -27.20 -39.30
C ALA A 160 18.72 -27.82 -38.77
N VAL A 161 18.35 -29.01 -39.26
CA VAL A 161 17.15 -29.74 -38.81
C VAL A 161 17.39 -30.41 -37.45
N THR A 162 18.57 -30.99 -37.23
CA THR A 162 18.97 -31.54 -35.92
C THR A 162 19.06 -30.45 -34.86
N ALA A 163 19.62 -29.28 -35.19
CA ALA A 163 19.64 -28.12 -34.28
C ALA A 163 18.23 -27.60 -33.93
N ALA A 164 17.29 -27.59 -34.89
CA ALA A 164 15.89 -27.22 -34.65
C ALA A 164 15.13 -28.25 -33.78
N ALA A 165 15.41 -29.55 -33.95
CA ALA A 165 14.87 -30.61 -33.08
C ALA A 165 15.41 -30.49 -31.64
N THR A 166 16.69 -30.14 -31.48
CA THR A 166 17.30 -29.85 -30.16
C THR A 166 16.71 -28.60 -29.51
N ALA A 167 16.45 -27.52 -30.26
CA ALA A 167 15.81 -26.30 -29.76
C ALA A 167 14.36 -26.55 -29.28
N THR A 168 13.61 -27.43 -29.96
CA THR A 168 12.24 -27.82 -29.59
C THR A 168 12.21 -28.68 -28.33
N ALA A 169 13.17 -29.61 -28.18
CA ALA A 169 13.32 -30.42 -26.97
C ALA A 169 13.72 -29.57 -25.75
N TYR A 170 14.49 -28.49 -25.94
CA TYR A 170 14.86 -27.55 -24.88
C TYR A 170 13.71 -26.59 -24.50
N ALA A 171 12.94 -26.10 -25.48
CA ALA A 171 11.76 -25.24 -25.25
C ALA A 171 10.62 -25.98 -24.53
N ALA A 172 10.40 -27.27 -24.81
CA ALA A 172 9.43 -28.11 -24.10
C ALA A 172 9.84 -28.43 -22.65
N ALA A 173 11.15 -28.48 -22.36
CA ALA A 173 11.69 -28.63 -21.01
C ALA A 173 11.61 -27.30 -20.20
N ALA A 174 11.87 -26.16 -20.84
CA ALA A 174 11.79 -24.83 -20.24
C ALA A 174 10.34 -24.36 -19.97
N ALA A 175 9.40 -24.62 -20.89
CA ALA A 175 7.97 -24.27 -20.71
C ALA A 175 7.25 -25.10 -19.64
N LYS A 176 7.82 -26.25 -19.24
CA LYS A 176 7.31 -27.10 -18.14
C LYS A 176 7.84 -26.68 -16.77
N ALA A 177 8.89 -25.86 -16.72
CA ALA A 177 9.48 -25.35 -15.48
C ALA A 177 9.05 -23.91 -15.15
N ALA A 178 8.76 -23.07 -16.16
CA ALA A 178 8.67 -21.61 -16.02
C ALA A 178 7.25 -21.00 -16.18
N LEU A 179 6.17 -21.72 -15.86
CA LEU A 179 4.83 -21.13 -15.84
C LEU A 179 4.20 -21.30 -14.45
N THR A 180 3.93 -20.15 -13.82
CA THR A 180 2.89 -19.84 -12.79
C THR A 180 3.28 -19.46 -11.35
N ASP A 181 4.55 -19.23 -10.98
CA ASP A 181 4.89 -18.85 -9.59
C ASP A 181 5.22 -17.35 -9.36
N ALA A 182 5.82 -16.62 -10.31
CA ALA A 182 6.26 -15.24 -10.09
C ALA A 182 5.12 -14.25 -9.78
N ALA A 183 3.94 -14.40 -10.39
CA ALA A 183 2.79 -13.53 -10.12
C ALA A 183 2.22 -13.73 -8.70
N ALA A 184 2.16 -14.97 -8.22
CA ALA A 184 1.74 -15.28 -6.86
C ALA A 184 2.80 -14.86 -5.81
N LEU A 185 4.09 -15.05 -6.14
CA LEU A 185 5.21 -14.60 -5.31
C LEU A 185 5.32 -13.07 -5.29
N LYS A 186 4.91 -12.37 -6.34
CA LYS A 186 4.83 -10.90 -6.35
C LYS A 186 3.78 -10.39 -5.35
N THR A 187 2.58 -10.94 -5.35
CA THR A 187 1.53 -10.59 -4.36
C THR A 187 2.02 -10.87 -2.93
N THR A 188 2.75 -11.97 -2.73
CA THR A 188 3.35 -12.33 -1.44
C THR A 188 4.45 -11.35 -1.03
N SER A 189 5.33 -10.95 -1.96
CA SER A 189 6.39 -9.96 -1.75
C SER A 189 5.84 -8.56 -1.43
N ASP A 190 4.82 -8.10 -2.16
CA ASP A 190 4.19 -6.80 -1.96
C ASP A 190 3.49 -6.72 -0.58
N THR A 191 2.81 -7.79 -0.18
CA THR A 191 2.19 -7.90 1.15
C THR A 191 3.23 -7.83 2.28
N ALA A 192 4.34 -8.56 2.13
CA ALA A 192 5.42 -8.55 3.12
C ALA A 192 6.13 -7.19 3.22
N ALA A 193 6.28 -6.48 2.09
CA ALA A 193 6.88 -5.14 2.04
C ALA A 193 6.01 -4.10 2.77
N THR A 194 4.68 -4.13 2.58
CA THR A 194 3.74 -3.27 3.31
C THR A 194 3.81 -3.52 4.82
N ALA A 195 3.81 -4.79 5.25
CA ALA A 195 3.94 -5.13 6.67
C ALA A 195 5.24 -4.61 7.31
N ALA A 196 6.35 -4.61 6.56
CA ALA A 196 7.62 -4.04 7.03
C ALA A 196 7.56 -2.50 7.14
N ALA A 197 6.89 -1.82 6.21
CA ALA A 197 6.70 -0.37 6.26
C ALA A 197 5.80 0.07 7.45
N ASP A 198 4.74 -0.69 7.71
CA ASP A 198 3.85 -0.46 8.85
C ASP A 198 4.58 -0.67 10.19
N ALA A 199 5.45 -1.68 10.27
CA ALA A 199 6.30 -1.91 11.44
C ALA A 199 7.27 -0.74 11.69
N VAL A 200 7.88 -0.19 10.64
CA VAL A 200 8.78 0.98 10.75
C VAL A 200 8.01 2.22 11.24
N THR A 201 6.82 2.46 10.69
CA THR A 201 5.95 3.56 11.12
C THR A 201 5.56 3.41 12.59
N THR A 202 5.20 2.19 13.01
CA THR A 202 4.90 1.87 14.41
C THR A 202 6.10 2.12 15.32
N ALA A 203 7.30 1.68 14.93
CA ALA A 203 8.53 1.91 15.70
C ALA A 203 8.87 3.40 15.82
N ALA A 204 8.64 4.21 14.79
CA ALA A 204 8.83 5.67 14.81
C ALA A 204 7.87 6.36 15.80
N THR A 205 6.61 5.93 15.84
CA THR A 205 5.64 6.39 16.85
C THR A 205 6.12 6.02 18.26
N LYS A 206 6.58 4.77 18.48
CA LYS A 206 7.11 4.35 19.79
C LYS A 206 8.41 5.04 20.19
N ALA A 207 9.24 5.44 19.23
CA ALA A 207 10.41 6.29 19.50
C ALA A 207 10.00 7.71 19.99
N SER A 208 8.92 8.24 19.43
CA SER A 208 8.35 9.52 19.86
C SER A 208 7.76 9.41 21.27
N ASP A 209 7.06 8.31 21.58
CA ASP A 209 6.55 8.00 22.93
C ASP A 209 7.69 7.94 23.95
N VAL A 210 8.83 7.30 23.62
CA VAL A 210 10.02 7.27 24.47
C VAL A 210 10.62 8.66 24.67
N THR A 211 10.67 9.49 23.63
CA THR A 211 11.20 10.86 23.71
C THR A 211 10.32 11.72 24.62
N ALA A 212 8.99 11.61 24.49
CA ALA A 212 8.04 12.28 25.35
C ALA A 212 8.15 11.80 26.80
N ALA A 213 8.26 10.48 27.04
CA ALA A 213 8.42 9.92 28.37
C ALA A 213 9.79 10.27 29.00
N GLN A 214 10.86 10.36 28.21
CA GLN A 214 12.18 10.77 28.68
C GLN A 214 12.20 12.25 29.04
N LYS A 215 11.51 13.09 28.26
CA LYS A 215 11.31 14.49 28.62
C LYS A 215 10.53 14.60 29.93
N ALA A 216 9.44 13.85 30.08
CA ALA A 216 8.67 13.81 31.32
C ALA A 216 9.50 13.35 32.52
N LEU A 217 10.42 12.38 32.34
CA LEU A 217 11.35 11.98 33.40
C LEU A 217 12.37 13.09 33.72
N ASN A 218 12.93 13.78 32.72
CA ASN A 218 13.85 14.88 32.96
C ASN A 218 13.16 16.04 33.70
N ASP A 219 11.93 16.36 33.30
CA ASP A 219 11.09 17.36 33.95
C ASP A 219 10.79 16.94 35.42
N ALA A 220 10.50 15.65 35.66
CA ALA A 220 10.30 15.11 37.02
C ALA A 220 11.59 15.05 37.86
N ILE A 221 12.76 14.79 37.26
CA ILE A 221 14.05 14.85 37.95
C ILE A 221 14.36 16.30 38.33
N ALA A 222 14.07 17.25 37.45
CA ALA A 222 14.25 18.67 37.70
C ALA A 222 13.34 19.17 38.84
N SER A 223 12.15 18.56 39.02
CA SER A 223 11.26 18.89 40.14
C SER A 223 11.73 18.33 41.50
N GLY A 224 12.59 17.30 41.52
CA GLY A 224 13.14 16.71 42.75
C GLY A 224 12.16 15.83 43.54
N VAL A 225 10.93 15.63 43.04
CA VAL A 225 9.88 14.83 43.69
C VAL A 225 10.07 13.35 43.38
N VAL A 226 10.41 12.55 44.40
CA VAL A 226 10.77 11.13 44.23
C VAL A 226 9.66 10.29 43.60
N ASN A 227 8.39 10.54 43.92
CA ASN A 227 7.26 9.80 43.37
C ASN A 227 7.01 10.10 41.88
N ASP A 228 7.19 11.34 41.45
CA ASP A 228 7.06 11.73 40.03
C ASP A 228 8.21 11.17 39.21
N ILE A 229 9.43 11.19 39.76
CA ILE A 229 10.59 10.53 39.17
C ILE A 229 10.30 9.04 39.01
N ASN A 230 9.79 8.36 40.05
CA ASN A 230 9.45 6.95 39.99
C ASN A 230 8.37 6.64 38.94
N THR A 231 7.33 7.48 38.86
CA THR A 231 6.21 7.32 37.92
C THR A 231 6.62 7.59 36.48
N ALA A 232 7.35 8.69 36.23
CA ALA A 232 7.87 9.02 34.91
C ALA A 232 8.93 8.00 34.45
N ASN A 233 9.74 7.48 35.38
CA ASN A 233 10.69 6.41 35.12
C ASN A 233 9.97 5.10 34.74
N ALA A 234 8.87 4.75 35.42
CA ALA A 234 8.05 3.59 35.06
C ALA A 234 7.40 3.76 33.67
N LYS A 235 6.85 4.94 33.36
CA LYS A 235 6.29 5.25 32.02
C LYS A 235 7.37 5.20 30.93
N LEU A 236 8.56 5.70 31.22
CA LEU A 236 9.71 5.61 30.33
C LEU A 236 10.12 4.15 30.08
N LEU A 237 10.22 3.32 31.13
CA LEU A 237 10.53 1.90 31.00
C LEU A 237 9.48 1.16 30.16
N ILE A 238 8.19 1.46 30.35
CA ILE A 238 7.11 0.89 29.55
C ILE A 238 7.22 1.34 28.08
N ALA A 239 7.45 2.63 27.83
CA ALA A 239 7.63 3.16 26.48
C ALA A 239 8.87 2.55 25.80
N GLN A 240 9.98 2.38 26.53
CA GLN A 240 11.20 1.74 26.04
C GLN A 240 10.99 0.26 25.73
N ALA A 241 10.23 -0.47 26.57
CA ALA A 241 9.88 -1.87 26.32
C ALA A 241 8.97 -2.02 25.09
N ALA A 242 7.99 -1.12 24.94
CA ALA A 242 7.12 -1.06 23.76
C ALA A 242 7.91 -0.73 22.49
N LYS A 243 8.84 0.22 22.56
CA LYS A 243 9.76 0.54 21.45
C LYS A 243 10.65 -0.65 21.11
N THR A 244 11.21 -1.34 22.11
CA THR A 244 12.04 -2.53 21.90
C THR A 244 11.26 -3.63 21.17
N THR A 245 10.00 -3.82 21.53
CA THR A 245 9.10 -4.78 20.85
C THR A 245 8.81 -4.36 19.41
N ALA A 246 8.55 -3.07 19.18
CA ALA A 246 8.32 -2.52 17.84
C ALA A 246 9.59 -2.60 16.96
N ASP A 247 10.77 -2.30 17.49
CA ASP A 247 12.06 -2.43 16.79
C ASP A 247 12.37 -3.90 16.43
N ALA A 248 12.02 -4.85 17.31
CA ALA A 248 12.12 -6.28 17.03
C ALA A 248 11.17 -6.70 15.89
N ALA A 249 9.95 -6.14 15.85
CA ALA A 249 9.00 -6.36 14.77
C ALA A 249 9.50 -5.77 13.43
N VAL A 250 10.15 -4.60 13.44
CA VAL A 250 10.82 -4.05 12.25
C VAL A 250 11.87 -5.03 11.72
N THR A 251 12.69 -5.58 12.61
CA THR A 251 13.76 -6.51 12.22
C THR A 251 13.20 -7.80 11.62
N SER A 252 12.18 -8.39 12.24
CA SER A 252 11.58 -9.65 11.76
C SER A 252 10.81 -9.45 10.45
N THR A 253 9.98 -8.41 10.35
CA THR A 253 9.20 -8.11 9.14
C THR A 253 10.09 -7.68 7.97
N ALA A 254 11.16 -6.93 8.21
CA ALA A 254 12.15 -6.61 7.18
C ALA A 254 12.89 -7.87 6.68
N ALA A 255 13.21 -8.82 7.56
CA ALA A 255 13.80 -10.10 7.15
C ALA A 255 12.83 -10.95 6.32
N THR A 256 11.55 -10.98 6.70
CA THR A 256 10.48 -11.64 5.92
C THR A 256 10.29 -10.98 4.55
N ALA A 257 10.23 -9.65 4.48
CA ALA A 257 10.12 -8.90 3.23
C ALA A 257 11.34 -9.12 2.32
N ALA A 258 12.56 -9.12 2.87
CA ALA A 258 13.77 -9.40 2.12
C ALA A 258 13.77 -10.84 1.55
N THR A 259 13.31 -11.81 2.32
CA THR A 259 13.21 -13.22 1.89
C THR A 259 12.15 -13.38 0.78
N ALA A 260 10.98 -12.77 0.94
CA ALA A 260 9.91 -12.81 -0.07
C ALA A 260 10.31 -12.08 -1.36
N LYS A 261 11.00 -10.93 -1.24
CA LYS A 261 11.53 -10.19 -2.39
C LYS A 261 12.60 -11.00 -3.12
N ALA A 262 13.52 -11.66 -2.41
CA ALA A 262 14.52 -12.51 -3.03
C ALA A 262 13.90 -13.69 -3.77
N ALA A 263 12.82 -14.29 -3.24
CA ALA A 263 12.07 -15.34 -3.92
C ALA A 263 11.34 -14.83 -5.17
N TYR A 264 10.69 -13.66 -5.09
CA TYR A 264 10.07 -13.01 -6.25
C TYR A 264 11.11 -12.62 -7.31
N ASP A 265 12.22 -11.98 -6.93
CA ASP A 265 13.27 -11.57 -7.86
C ASP A 265 13.90 -12.80 -8.56
N ALA A 266 14.07 -13.91 -7.83
CA ALA A 266 14.55 -15.16 -8.40
C ALA A 266 13.56 -15.76 -9.41
N ALA A 267 12.27 -15.81 -9.08
CA ALA A 267 11.22 -16.28 -10.00
C ALA A 267 11.06 -15.36 -11.22
N ALA A 268 11.12 -14.03 -11.02
CA ALA A 268 11.06 -13.06 -12.10
C ALA A 268 12.29 -13.12 -13.02
N ALA A 269 13.47 -13.39 -12.46
CA ALA A 269 14.69 -13.63 -13.24
C ALA A 269 14.62 -14.94 -14.03
N ASP A 270 14.03 -16.00 -13.47
CA ASP A 270 13.78 -17.27 -14.15
C ASP A 270 12.76 -17.12 -15.28
N ASP A 271 11.66 -16.41 -15.05
CA ASP A 271 10.67 -16.03 -16.07
C ASP A 271 11.29 -15.19 -17.20
N ALA A 272 12.14 -14.21 -16.85
CA ALA A 272 12.84 -13.39 -17.83
C ALA A 272 13.86 -14.20 -18.64
N ALA A 273 14.57 -15.14 -18.01
CA ALA A 273 15.47 -16.07 -18.68
C ALA A 273 14.70 -17.04 -19.60
N ALA A 274 13.51 -17.50 -19.19
CA ALA A 274 12.61 -18.31 -20.01
C ALA A 274 12.09 -17.51 -21.21
N ALA A 275 11.69 -16.25 -21.03
CA ALA A 275 11.27 -15.36 -22.12
C ALA A 275 12.41 -15.08 -23.12
N ALA A 276 13.64 -14.90 -22.63
CA ALA A 276 14.82 -14.77 -23.48
C ALA A 276 15.13 -16.07 -24.24
N ALA A 277 14.96 -17.24 -23.60
CA ALA A 277 15.12 -18.55 -24.24
C ALA A 277 14.04 -18.81 -25.30
N VAL A 278 12.79 -18.39 -25.07
CA VAL A 278 11.70 -18.43 -26.07
C VAL A 278 12.00 -17.51 -27.24
N THR A 279 12.53 -16.31 -27.00
CA THR A 279 12.94 -15.37 -28.06
C THR A 279 14.07 -15.94 -28.90
N ALA A 280 15.13 -16.47 -28.26
CA ALA A 280 16.24 -17.12 -28.94
C ALA A 280 15.78 -18.37 -29.73
N ALA A 281 14.80 -19.12 -29.22
CA ALA A 281 14.18 -20.23 -29.92
C ALA A 281 13.33 -19.75 -31.12
N ALA A 282 12.58 -18.66 -31.00
CA ALA A 282 11.82 -18.06 -32.09
C ALA A 282 12.75 -17.53 -33.22
N ASP A 283 13.89 -16.94 -32.85
CA ASP A 283 14.92 -16.52 -33.80
C ASP A 283 15.56 -17.73 -34.50
N ALA A 284 15.84 -18.81 -33.76
CA ALA A 284 16.35 -20.06 -34.31
C ALA A 284 15.33 -20.74 -35.26
N VAL A 285 14.04 -20.73 -34.93
CA VAL A 285 12.95 -21.24 -35.77
C VAL A 285 12.77 -20.37 -37.03
N THR A 286 12.90 -19.05 -36.90
CA THR A 286 12.86 -18.10 -38.03
C THR A 286 14.03 -18.34 -38.98
N ALA A 287 15.24 -18.54 -38.43
CA ALA A 287 16.43 -18.89 -39.20
C ALA A 287 16.27 -20.26 -39.90
N ALA A 288 15.77 -21.27 -39.19
CA ALA A 288 15.51 -22.61 -39.74
C ALA A 288 14.44 -22.60 -40.84
N THR A 289 13.36 -21.83 -40.66
CA THR A 289 12.31 -21.65 -41.65
C THR A 289 12.83 -20.91 -42.88
N THR A 290 13.65 -19.88 -42.68
CA THR A 290 14.32 -19.15 -43.77
C THR A 290 15.25 -20.09 -44.55
N ALA A 291 16.03 -20.91 -43.85
CA ALA A 291 16.90 -21.92 -44.46
C ALA A 291 16.12 -23.00 -45.22
N ALA A 292 15.01 -23.51 -44.66
CA ALA A 292 14.14 -24.48 -45.32
C ALA A 292 13.47 -23.90 -46.57
N ASN A 293 13.01 -22.65 -46.54
CA ASN A 293 12.46 -21.95 -47.69
C ASN A 293 13.51 -21.70 -48.78
N ALA A 294 14.75 -21.35 -48.40
CA ALA A 294 15.87 -21.24 -49.32
C ALA A 294 16.23 -22.59 -49.95
N ALA A 295 16.18 -23.68 -49.17
CA ALA A 295 16.43 -25.04 -49.65
C ALA A 295 15.36 -25.52 -50.64
N ILE A 296 14.08 -25.22 -50.41
CA ILE A 296 13.00 -25.48 -51.38
C ILE A 296 13.25 -24.71 -52.68
N THR A 297 13.60 -23.43 -52.58
CA THR A 297 13.87 -22.59 -53.75
C THR A 297 15.06 -23.12 -54.56
N ALA A 298 16.13 -23.52 -53.87
CA ALA A 298 17.31 -24.12 -54.48
C ALA A 298 17.02 -25.49 -55.11
N ALA A 299 16.29 -26.37 -54.42
CA ALA A 299 15.93 -27.69 -54.92
C ALA A 299 14.98 -27.60 -56.15
N ALA A 300 14.06 -26.64 -56.16
CA ALA A 300 13.22 -26.37 -57.32
C ALA A 300 14.04 -25.87 -58.52
N ALA A 301 15.02 -24.99 -58.30
CA ALA A 301 15.93 -24.53 -59.34
C ALA A 301 16.82 -25.67 -59.88
N GLN A 302 17.32 -26.54 -59.00
CA GLN A 302 18.09 -27.74 -59.39
C GLN A 302 17.25 -28.72 -60.21
N LYS A 303 16.00 -28.94 -59.83
CA LYS A 303 15.06 -29.80 -60.58
C LYS A 303 14.78 -29.22 -61.97
N ALA A 304 14.53 -27.92 -62.08
CA ALA A 304 14.35 -27.24 -63.36
C ALA A 304 15.59 -27.35 -64.26
N ALA A 305 16.79 -27.23 -63.68
CA ALA A 305 18.05 -27.40 -64.41
C ALA A 305 18.27 -28.86 -64.87
N ALA A 306 17.99 -29.84 -64.02
CA ALA A 306 18.09 -31.27 -64.36
C ALA A 306 17.09 -31.68 -65.45
N ASP A 307 15.86 -31.17 -65.41
CA ASP A 307 14.86 -31.40 -66.46
C ASP A 307 15.30 -30.78 -67.80
N ALA A 308 15.90 -29.59 -67.78
CA ALA A 308 16.45 -28.95 -68.98
C ALA A 308 17.64 -29.74 -69.55
N GLN A 309 18.50 -30.31 -68.70
CA GLN A 309 19.59 -31.19 -69.10
C GLN A 309 19.06 -32.48 -69.74
N ALA A 310 18.05 -33.12 -69.15
CA ALA A 310 17.41 -34.30 -69.71
C ALA A 310 16.76 -34.02 -71.07
N ALA A 311 16.10 -32.86 -71.23
CA ALA A 311 15.54 -32.43 -72.51
C ALA A 311 16.61 -32.12 -73.58
N ALA A 312 17.83 -31.76 -73.17
CA ALA A 312 18.96 -31.53 -74.07
C ALA A 312 19.65 -32.85 -74.48
N ALA A 313 19.86 -33.77 -73.53
CA ALA A 313 20.46 -35.09 -73.76
C ALA A 313 19.63 -35.91 -74.77
N ALA A 314 18.30 -35.90 -74.63
CA ALA A 314 17.38 -36.61 -75.52
C ALA A 314 17.42 -36.17 -77.01
N LYS A 315 18.15 -35.10 -77.35
CA LYS A 315 18.36 -34.63 -78.74
C LYS A 315 19.62 -35.21 -79.38
N THR A 316 20.45 -35.94 -78.62
CA THR A 316 21.69 -36.56 -79.10
C THR A 316 21.48 -38.06 -79.36
N THR A 317 22.44 -38.73 -79.99
CA THR A 317 22.41 -40.19 -80.20
C THR A 317 23.30 -40.95 -79.21
N ASN A 318 23.86 -40.25 -78.21
CA ASN A 318 24.68 -40.86 -77.16
C ASN A 318 23.72 -41.42 -76.10
N THR A 319 24.00 -42.61 -75.58
CA THR A 319 23.14 -43.24 -74.55
C THR A 319 23.69 -43.04 -73.14
N ALA A 320 24.94 -42.58 -73.02
CA ALA A 320 25.62 -42.35 -71.75
C ALA A 320 25.22 -41.01 -71.11
N ASP A 321 24.99 -39.97 -71.91
CA ASP A 321 24.45 -38.68 -71.47
C ASP A 321 22.96 -38.77 -71.09
N ASP A 322 22.16 -39.57 -71.80
CA ASP A 322 20.77 -39.88 -71.41
C ASP A 322 20.69 -40.55 -70.03
N THR A 323 21.57 -41.53 -69.76
CA THR A 323 21.63 -42.23 -68.47
C THR A 323 22.06 -41.28 -67.34
N ALA A 324 23.03 -40.41 -67.60
CA ALA A 324 23.50 -39.42 -66.64
C ALA A 324 22.43 -38.35 -66.34
N ALA A 325 21.69 -37.89 -67.36
CA ALA A 325 20.63 -36.91 -67.19
C ALA A 325 19.42 -37.50 -66.42
N ALA A 326 19.07 -38.77 -66.67
CA ALA A 326 18.04 -39.46 -65.89
C ALA A 326 18.43 -39.58 -64.40
N ALA A 327 19.69 -39.91 -64.09
CA ALA A 327 20.19 -39.95 -62.72
C ALA A 327 20.16 -38.57 -62.04
N ALA A 328 20.47 -37.49 -62.78
CA ALA A 328 20.38 -36.12 -62.28
C ALA A 328 18.93 -35.71 -61.95
N VAL A 329 17.96 -36.08 -62.77
CA VAL A 329 16.52 -35.84 -62.49
C VAL A 329 16.06 -36.62 -61.26
N THR A 330 16.47 -37.88 -61.09
CA THR A 330 16.16 -38.67 -59.89
C THR A 330 16.74 -38.03 -58.63
N ALA A 331 18.00 -37.59 -58.67
CA ALA A 331 18.66 -36.93 -57.54
C ALA A 331 18.00 -35.58 -57.19
N ALA A 332 17.68 -34.76 -58.18
CA ALA A 332 17.00 -33.48 -57.96
C ALA A 332 15.56 -33.65 -57.44
N THR A 333 14.86 -34.70 -57.87
CA THR A 333 13.54 -35.06 -57.33
C THR A 333 13.64 -35.51 -55.87
N ALA A 334 14.65 -36.31 -55.51
CA ALA A 334 14.90 -36.70 -54.13
C ALA A 334 15.24 -35.49 -53.24
N ALA A 335 16.04 -34.54 -53.74
CA ALA A 335 16.36 -33.30 -53.03
C ALA A 335 15.13 -32.40 -52.82
N GLN A 336 14.24 -32.30 -53.81
CA GLN A 336 12.98 -31.56 -53.68
C GLN A 336 12.05 -32.19 -52.62
N THR A 337 11.92 -33.52 -52.62
CA THR A 337 11.14 -34.25 -51.61
C THR A 337 11.71 -34.07 -50.20
N ALA A 338 13.04 -34.12 -50.05
CA ALA A 338 13.71 -33.87 -48.77
C ALA A 338 13.50 -32.43 -48.26
N ALA A 339 13.57 -31.44 -49.14
CA ALA A 339 13.31 -30.04 -48.79
C ALA A 339 11.84 -29.79 -48.38
N ALA A 340 10.88 -30.45 -49.05
CA ALA A 340 9.48 -30.40 -48.67
C ALA A 340 9.21 -31.04 -47.29
N ALA A 341 9.85 -32.17 -47.00
CA ALA A 341 9.77 -32.82 -45.68
C ALA A 341 10.36 -31.93 -44.57
N ALA A 342 11.50 -31.27 -44.82
CA ALA A 342 12.11 -30.34 -43.87
C ALA A 342 11.20 -29.13 -43.58
N LYS A 343 10.50 -28.61 -44.60
CA LYS A 343 9.53 -27.52 -44.42
C LYS A 343 8.31 -27.95 -43.61
N ALA A 344 7.80 -29.16 -43.83
CA ALA A 344 6.69 -29.69 -43.03
C ALA A 344 7.06 -29.76 -41.54
N THR A 345 8.27 -30.22 -41.21
CA THR A 345 8.80 -30.23 -39.83
C THR A 345 8.93 -28.82 -39.24
N ALA A 346 9.43 -27.84 -40.01
CA ALA A 346 9.55 -26.45 -39.55
C ALA A 346 8.17 -25.79 -39.28
N ASP A 347 7.16 -26.12 -40.09
CA ASP A 347 5.78 -25.65 -39.88
C ASP A 347 5.18 -26.19 -38.59
N VAL A 348 5.41 -27.47 -38.27
CA VAL A 348 4.98 -28.07 -36.99
C VAL A 348 5.57 -27.33 -35.80
N VAL A 349 6.87 -27.01 -35.84
CA VAL A 349 7.55 -26.28 -34.75
C VAL A 349 6.96 -24.87 -34.59
N THR A 350 6.76 -24.14 -35.68
CA THR A 350 6.18 -22.80 -35.67
C THR A 350 4.75 -22.81 -35.12
N LEU A 351 3.92 -23.75 -35.56
CA LEU A 351 2.53 -23.85 -35.14
C LEU A 351 2.39 -24.40 -33.71
N THR A 352 3.36 -25.18 -33.22
CA THR A 352 3.43 -25.58 -31.82
C THR A 352 3.66 -24.36 -30.92
N ALA A 353 4.57 -23.47 -31.30
CA ALA A 353 4.79 -22.22 -30.58
C ALA A 353 3.53 -21.33 -30.58
N ALA A 354 2.88 -21.18 -31.73
CA ALA A 354 1.64 -20.40 -31.85
C ALA A 354 0.50 -20.98 -30.98
N TYR A 355 0.34 -22.30 -30.97
CA TYR A 355 -0.61 -22.99 -30.08
C TYR A 355 -0.30 -22.73 -28.61
N ASN A 356 0.96 -22.84 -28.18
CA ASN A 356 1.33 -22.61 -26.78
C ASN A 356 1.07 -21.16 -26.34
N THR A 357 1.35 -20.18 -27.20
CA THR A 357 1.04 -18.76 -26.93
C THR A 357 -0.46 -18.54 -26.80
N ALA A 358 -1.27 -19.07 -27.73
CA ALA A 358 -2.72 -18.95 -27.67
C ALA A 358 -3.28 -19.64 -26.40
N LYS A 359 -2.77 -20.82 -26.06
CA LYS A 359 -3.15 -21.57 -24.87
C LYS A 359 -2.87 -20.77 -23.59
N ALA A 360 -1.69 -20.15 -23.47
CA ALA A 360 -1.36 -19.33 -22.31
C ALA A 360 -2.31 -18.13 -22.15
N ALA A 361 -2.68 -17.47 -23.25
CA ALA A 361 -3.65 -16.38 -23.24
C ALA A 361 -5.06 -16.87 -22.83
N SER A 362 -5.47 -18.04 -23.32
CA SER A 362 -6.74 -18.68 -22.94
C SER A 362 -6.79 -19.08 -21.47
N ASP A 363 -5.71 -19.67 -20.93
CA ASP A 363 -5.61 -20.02 -19.51
C ASP A 363 -5.73 -18.76 -18.62
N ALA A 364 -5.04 -17.67 -18.97
CA ALA A 364 -5.11 -16.40 -18.23
C ALA A 364 -6.51 -15.77 -18.27
N ALA A 365 -7.18 -15.80 -19.44
CA ALA A 365 -8.54 -15.31 -19.59
C ALA A 365 -9.56 -16.17 -18.81
N ALA A 366 -9.35 -17.49 -18.76
CA ALA A 366 -10.17 -18.41 -17.98
C ALA A 366 -10.06 -18.15 -16.46
N THR A 367 -8.84 -17.93 -15.95
CA THR A 367 -8.63 -17.55 -14.54
C THR A 367 -9.35 -16.24 -14.21
N THR A 368 -9.22 -15.23 -15.07
CA THR A 368 -9.88 -13.93 -14.91
C THR A 368 -11.41 -14.10 -14.87
N ALA A 369 -11.97 -14.84 -15.81
CA ALA A 369 -13.41 -15.13 -15.86
C ALA A 369 -13.88 -15.87 -14.60
N SER A 370 -13.12 -16.84 -14.09
CA SER A 370 -13.47 -17.58 -12.86
C SER A 370 -13.48 -16.68 -11.61
N THR A 371 -12.50 -15.79 -11.47
CA THR A 371 -12.43 -14.85 -10.34
C THR A 371 -13.60 -13.88 -10.35
N ILE A 372 -13.87 -13.26 -11.51
CA ILE A 372 -14.99 -12.31 -11.65
C ILE A 372 -16.34 -13.01 -11.48
N SER A 373 -16.49 -14.23 -12.00
CA SER A 373 -17.67 -15.08 -11.76
C SER A 373 -17.93 -15.32 -10.27
N THR A 374 -16.88 -15.53 -9.48
CA THR A 374 -17.02 -15.71 -8.02
C THR A 374 -17.46 -14.42 -7.35
N ALA A 375 -16.86 -13.29 -7.73
CA ALA A 375 -17.23 -11.98 -7.21
C ALA A 375 -18.69 -11.60 -7.52
N ALA A 376 -19.16 -11.87 -8.74
CA ALA A 376 -20.55 -11.65 -9.14
C ALA A 376 -21.53 -12.49 -8.30
N THR A 377 -21.25 -13.79 -8.13
CA THR A 377 -22.05 -14.66 -7.28
C THR A 377 -22.08 -14.20 -5.81
N THR A 378 -20.95 -13.76 -5.26
CA THR A 378 -20.90 -13.19 -3.90
C THR A 378 -21.73 -11.91 -3.78
N ALA A 379 -21.64 -11.00 -4.75
CA ALA A 379 -22.41 -9.76 -4.75
C ALA A 379 -23.92 -10.01 -4.84
N ILE A 380 -24.36 -10.94 -5.69
CA ILE A 380 -25.76 -11.35 -5.82
C ILE A 380 -26.28 -11.93 -4.49
N ASN A 381 -25.56 -12.88 -3.90
CA ASN A 381 -25.98 -13.55 -2.66
C ASN A 381 -25.91 -12.65 -1.42
N GLY A 382 -25.02 -11.65 -1.43
CA GLY A 382 -24.83 -10.70 -0.33
C GLY A 382 -25.71 -9.46 -0.39
N THR A 383 -26.68 -9.41 -1.31
CA THR A 383 -27.53 -8.22 -1.49
C THR A 383 -28.52 -8.10 -0.32
N THR A 384 -28.45 -6.95 0.36
CA THR A 384 -29.38 -6.59 1.46
C THR A 384 -29.95 -5.18 1.30
N SER A 385 -29.58 -4.45 0.25
CA SER A 385 -30.05 -3.08 -0.02
C SER A 385 -30.07 -2.79 -1.52
N LEU A 386 -30.75 -1.71 -1.92
CA LEU A 386 -30.80 -1.25 -3.31
C LEU A 386 -29.40 -0.90 -3.85
N ALA A 387 -28.54 -0.31 -3.02
CA ALA A 387 -27.17 0.00 -3.40
C ALA A 387 -26.36 -1.27 -3.73
N LEU A 388 -26.48 -2.31 -2.89
CA LEU A 388 -25.82 -3.60 -3.13
C LEU A 388 -26.43 -4.34 -4.33
N ALA A 389 -27.75 -4.22 -4.55
CA ALA A 389 -28.41 -4.78 -5.73
C ALA A 389 -27.85 -4.17 -7.03
N ASN A 390 -27.64 -2.85 -7.06
CA ASN A 390 -27.03 -2.17 -8.21
C ASN A 390 -25.54 -2.53 -8.38
N ALA A 391 -24.81 -2.75 -7.28
CA ALA A 391 -23.45 -3.26 -7.34
C ALA A 391 -23.39 -4.70 -7.91
N ALA A 392 -24.35 -5.56 -7.56
CA ALA A 392 -24.47 -6.90 -8.13
C ALA A 392 -24.74 -6.88 -9.64
N ILE A 393 -25.54 -5.94 -10.14
CA ILE A 393 -25.75 -5.73 -11.59
C ILE A 393 -24.43 -5.39 -12.28
N THR A 394 -23.65 -4.49 -11.68
CA THR A 394 -22.34 -4.10 -12.22
C THR A 394 -21.39 -5.29 -12.27
N ALA A 395 -21.31 -6.06 -11.18
CA ALA A 395 -20.46 -7.26 -11.11
C ALA A 395 -20.86 -8.35 -12.14
N ALA A 396 -22.17 -8.55 -12.38
CA ALA A 396 -22.65 -9.48 -13.40
C ALA A 396 -22.34 -9.01 -14.84
N ALA A 397 -22.35 -7.69 -15.09
CA ALA A 397 -21.92 -7.13 -16.36
C ALA A 397 -20.41 -7.36 -16.61
N ASP A 398 -19.59 -7.17 -15.58
CA ASP A 398 -18.15 -7.45 -15.63
C ASP A 398 -17.87 -8.95 -15.88
N GLU A 399 -18.64 -9.85 -15.24
CA GLU A 399 -18.56 -11.30 -15.49
C GLU A 399 -18.87 -11.64 -16.96
N THR A 400 -19.91 -11.00 -17.52
CA THR A 400 -20.28 -11.19 -18.93
C THR A 400 -19.15 -10.80 -19.87
N ALA A 401 -18.49 -9.66 -19.61
CA ALA A 401 -17.35 -9.21 -20.41
C ALA A 401 -16.16 -10.17 -20.30
N ALA A 402 -15.84 -10.63 -19.08
CA ALA A 402 -14.74 -11.55 -18.83
C ALA A 402 -14.97 -12.94 -19.45
N ALA A 403 -16.19 -13.47 -19.36
CA ALA A 403 -16.56 -14.73 -20.00
C ALA A 403 -16.46 -14.65 -21.53
N ALA A 404 -16.84 -13.52 -22.14
CA ALA A 404 -16.69 -13.28 -23.58
C ALA A 404 -15.23 -13.22 -24.03
N ALA A 405 -14.36 -12.58 -23.24
CA ALA A 405 -12.92 -12.57 -23.49
C ALA A 405 -12.32 -13.98 -23.40
N SER A 406 -12.70 -14.75 -22.38
CA SER A 406 -12.30 -16.17 -22.23
C SER A 406 -12.72 -17.02 -23.43
N LYS A 407 -13.96 -16.86 -23.91
CA LYS A 407 -14.45 -17.56 -25.10
C LYS A 407 -13.65 -17.21 -26.36
N THR A 408 -13.35 -15.93 -26.55
CA THR A 408 -12.56 -15.46 -27.69
C THR A 408 -11.16 -16.07 -27.69
N ALA A 409 -10.49 -16.11 -26.53
CA ALA A 409 -9.16 -16.70 -26.39
C ALA A 409 -9.16 -18.24 -26.56
N ALA A 410 -10.18 -18.93 -26.05
CA ALA A 410 -10.35 -20.37 -26.23
C ALA A 410 -10.58 -20.74 -27.70
N ASP A 411 -11.39 -19.98 -28.43
CA ASP A 411 -11.62 -20.18 -29.87
C ASP A 411 -10.34 -19.97 -30.68
N ALA A 412 -9.55 -18.94 -30.35
CA ALA A 412 -8.24 -18.71 -30.97
C ALA A 412 -7.27 -19.87 -30.72
N THR A 413 -7.29 -20.45 -29.50
CA THR A 413 -6.48 -21.62 -29.14
C THR A 413 -6.89 -22.86 -29.95
N LEU A 414 -8.19 -23.08 -30.13
CA LEU A 414 -8.70 -24.18 -30.95
C LEU A 414 -8.32 -24.01 -32.43
N ALA A 415 -8.39 -22.78 -32.95
CA ALA A 415 -7.93 -22.48 -34.31
C ALA A 415 -6.44 -22.79 -34.48
N ALA A 416 -5.60 -22.38 -33.52
CA ALA A 416 -4.16 -22.68 -33.54
C ALA A 416 -3.86 -24.19 -33.42
N ALA A 417 -4.58 -24.91 -32.56
CA ALA A 417 -4.45 -26.36 -32.41
C ALA A 417 -4.83 -27.11 -33.69
N ASN A 418 -5.91 -26.70 -34.36
CA ASN A 418 -6.32 -27.28 -35.64
C ASN A 418 -5.30 -27.02 -36.75
N ALA A 419 -4.70 -25.83 -36.78
CA ALA A 419 -3.63 -25.51 -37.73
C ALA A 419 -2.38 -26.38 -37.48
N LEU A 420 -1.99 -26.58 -36.22
CA LEU A 420 -0.92 -27.50 -35.82
C LEU A 420 -1.21 -28.93 -36.28
N ALA A 421 -2.42 -29.45 -36.04
CA ALA A 421 -2.81 -30.79 -36.49
C ALA A 421 -2.74 -30.95 -38.01
N ALA A 422 -3.14 -29.92 -38.77
CA ALA A 422 -3.04 -29.94 -40.23
C ALA A 422 -1.58 -29.89 -40.74
N ALA A 423 -0.65 -29.32 -39.96
CA ALA A 423 0.77 -29.33 -40.29
C ALA A 423 1.45 -30.65 -39.91
N ALA A 424 1.12 -31.22 -38.74
CA ALA A 424 1.64 -32.51 -38.28
C ALA A 424 1.33 -33.62 -39.29
N ALA A 425 0.10 -33.66 -39.80
CA ALA A 425 -0.33 -34.66 -40.79
C ALA A 425 0.43 -34.62 -42.14
N LYS A 426 1.24 -33.58 -42.39
CA LYS A 426 2.11 -33.48 -43.59
C LYS A 426 3.50 -34.07 -43.37
N THR A 427 3.87 -34.38 -42.12
CA THR A 427 5.14 -35.03 -41.81
C THR A 427 4.99 -36.56 -41.91
N ALA A 428 6.10 -37.29 -41.90
CA ALA A 428 6.10 -38.75 -41.85
C ALA A 428 6.13 -39.30 -40.42
N SER A 429 6.18 -38.42 -39.42
CA SER A 429 6.22 -38.79 -38.01
C SER A 429 4.78 -38.98 -37.49
N THR A 430 4.58 -39.94 -36.59
CA THR A 430 3.29 -40.17 -35.91
C THR A 430 3.25 -39.60 -34.48
N THR A 431 4.40 -39.12 -33.98
CA THR A 431 4.54 -38.60 -32.61
C THR A 431 4.00 -37.18 -32.49
N ASP A 432 4.29 -36.33 -33.47
CA ASP A 432 3.73 -34.99 -33.66
C ASP A 432 2.23 -35.04 -33.97
N ASP A 433 1.74 -36.03 -34.73
CA ASP A 433 0.30 -36.27 -34.93
C ASP A 433 -0.43 -36.49 -33.59
N THR A 434 0.15 -37.33 -32.73
CA THR A 434 -0.41 -37.63 -31.41
C THR A 434 -0.42 -36.39 -30.51
N ALA A 435 0.67 -35.62 -30.50
CA ALA A 435 0.77 -34.38 -29.73
C ALA A 435 -0.23 -33.32 -30.21
N ALA A 436 -0.40 -33.17 -31.53
CA ALA A 436 -1.35 -32.23 -32.11
C ALA A 436 -2.81 -32.64 -31.83
N ALA A 437 -3.14 -33.93 -31.86
CA ALA A 437 -4.47 -34.42 -31.48
C ALA A 437 -4.79 -34.15 -29.99
N ALA A 438 -3.79 -34.28 -29.11
CA ALA A 438 -3.92 -33.92 -27.70
C ALA A 438 -4.15 -32.40 -27.53
N ALA A 439 -3.45 -31.56 -28.30
CA ALA A 439 -3.65 -30.12 -28.32
C ALA A 439 -5.08 -29.72 -28.74
N VAL A 440 -5.62 -30.33 -29.80
CA VAL A 440 -7.01 -30.10 -30.24
C VAL A 440 -8.01 -30.53 -29.16
N THR A 441 -7.78 -31.66 -28.51
CA THR A 441 -8.64 -32.14 -27.42
C THR A 441 -8.64 -31.16 -26.25
N ALA A 442 -7.46 -30.69 -25.82
CA ALA A 442 -7.33 -29.71 -24.75
C ALA A 442 -7.99 -28.37 -25.10
N ALA A 443 -7.78 -27.86 -26.31
CA ALA A 443 -8.41 -26.61 -26.76
C ALA A 443 -9.93 -26.72 -26.87
N THR A 444 -10.45 -27.87 -27.30
CA THR A 444 -11.90 -28.14 -27.35
C THR A 444 -12.51 -28.13 -25.94
N ALA A 445 -11.81 -28.68 -24.96
CA ALA A 445 -12.22 -28.62 -23.56
C ALA A 445 -12.25 -27.18 -23.03
N GLN A 446 -11.27 -26.34 -23.39
CA GLN A 446 -11.26 -24.91 -23.04
C GLN A 446 -12.46 -24.16 -23.64
N VAL A 447 -12.79 -24.40 -24.91
CA VAL A 447 -13.98 -23.80 -25.56
C VAL A 447 -15.27 -24.23 -24.84
N THR A 448 -15.35 -25.50 -24.44
CA THR A 448 -16.50 -26.02 -23.67
C THR A 448 -16.63 -25.30 -22.32
N ALA A 449 -15.53 -25.18 -21.58
CA ALA A 449 -15.51 -24.48 -20.29
C ALA A 449 -15.88 -23.00 -20.41
N ALA A 450 -15.32 -22.29 -21.40
CA ALA A 450 -15.64 -20.89 -21.66
C ALA A 450 -17.12 -20.70 -22.08
N THR A 451 -17.69 -21.66 -22.81
CA THR A 451 -19.12 -21.66 -23.15
C THR A 451 -19.99 -21.81 -21.89
N SER A 452 -19.60 -22.67 -20.95
CA SER A 452 -20.28 -22.77 -19.65
C SER A 452 -20.18 -21.49 -18.83
N ALA A 453 -19.02 -20.80 -18.87
CA ALA A 453 -18.86 -19.51 -18.20
C ALA A 453 -19.81 -18.42 -18.76
N ILE A 454 -20.01 -18.37 -20.08
CA ILE A 454 -21.01 -17.49 -20.71
C ILE A 454 -22.43 -17.80 -20.20
N ALA A 455 -22.79 -19.09 -20.13
CA ALA A 455 -24.11 -19.48 -19.65
C ALA A 455 -24.33 -19.12 -18.18
N LYS A 456 -23.30 -19.24 -17.34
CA LYS A 456 -23.33 -18.79 -15.95
C LYS A 456 -23.49 -17.27 -15.87
N ALA A 457 -22.69 -16.49 -16.58
CA ALA A 457 -22.77 -15.03 -16.58
C ALA A 457 -24.16 -14.51 -17.00
N ALA A 458 -24.82 -15.18 -17.95
CA ALA A 458 -26.20 -14.87 -18.35
C ALA A 458 -27.22 -15.15 -17.22
N THR A 459 -27.01 -16.22 -16.45
CA THR A 459 -27.84 -16.57 -15.29
C THR A 459 -27.66 -15.55 -14.17
N ASP A 460 -26.43 -15.17 -13.86
CA ASP A 460 -26.09 -14.19 -12.83
C ASP A 460 -26.59 -12.79 -13.22
N THR A 461 -26.49 -12.41 -14.50
CA THR A 461 -27.09 -11.18 -15.04
C THR A 461 -28.60 -11.12 -14.84
N THR A 462 -29.30 -12.23 -15.12
CA THR A 462 -30.76 -12.32 -14.93
C THR A 462 -31.12 -12.22 -13.44
N SER A 463 -30.34 -12.88 -12.59
CA SER A 463 -30.55 -12.87 -11.13
C SER A 463 -30.32 -11.47 -10.56
N ALA A 464 -29.22 -10.82 -10.93
CA ALA A 464 -28.88 -9.48 -10.50
C ALA A 464 -29.92 -8.44 -10.95
N ALA A 465 -30.41 -8.52 -12.19
CA ALA A 465 -31.42 -7.61 -12.73
C ALA A 465 -32.76 -7.66 -11.98
N ALA A 466 -33.08 -8.79 -11.33
CA ALA A 466 -34.31 -8.93 -10.53
C ALA A 466 -34.19 -8.32 -9.13
N LEU A 467 -32.97 -8.12 -8.60
CA LEU A 467 -32.75 -7.69 -7.22
C LEU A 467 -33.28 -6.29 -6.90
N PRO A 468 -33.08 -5.22 -7.72
CA PRO A 468 -33.47 -3.86 -7.33
C PRO A 468 -34.95 -3.72 -6.97
N ALA A 469 -35.83 -4.46 -7.65
CA ALA A 469 -37.26 -4.42 -7.38
C ALA A 469 -37.63 -4.88 -5.96
N ASN A 470 -36.81 -5.73 -5.33
CA ASN A 470 -37.03 -6.22 -3.97
C ASN A 470 -36.72 -5.15 -2.90
N TYR A 471 -35.92 -4.14 -3.24
CA TYR A 471 -35.45 -3.09 -2.33
C TYR A 471 -35.93 -1.70 -2.75
N ALA A 472 -37.02 -1.64 -3.53
CA ALA A 472 -37.64 -0.38 -3.89
C ALA A 472 -38.29 0.26 -2.66
N ALA A 473 -37.89 1.50 -2.36
CA ALA A 473 -38.47 2.29 -1.29
C ALA A 473 -39.98 2.51 -1.50
N LYS A 474 -40.75 2.31 -0.44
CA LYS A 474 -42.16 2.64 -0.34
C LYS A 474 -42.31 3.98 0.37
N THR A 475 -43.43 4.65 0.10
CA THR A 475 -43.80 5.86 0.82
C THR A 475 -45.21 5.71 1.35
N PHE A 476 -45.34 5.83 2.66
CA PHE A 476 -46.60 5.79 3.40
C PHE A 476 -46.97 7.20 3.84
N THR A 477 -48.24 7.55 3.72
CA THR A 477 -48.77 8.81 4.25
C THR A 477 -49.72 8.45 5.39
N LEU A 478 -49.39 8.92 6.59
CA LEU A 478 -50.22 8.73 7.78
C LEU A 478 -51.52 9.52 7.64
N THR A 479 -52.57 9.00 8.25
CA THR A 479 -53.92 9.56 8.22
C THR A 479 -54.38 9.91 9.63
N THR A 480 -55.55 10.52 9.76
CA THR A 480 -56.16 10.74 11.09
C THR A 480 -56.79 9.47 11.67
N ALA A 481 -56.86 8.39 10.89
CA ALA A 481 -57.34 7.09 11.35
C ALA A 481 -56.19 6.30 11.98
N VAL A 482 -56.48 5.11 12.50
CA VAL A 482 -55.45 4.19 12.98
C VAL A 482 -54.68 3.64 11.78
N ASP A 483 -53.39 3.91 11.73
CA ASP A 483 -52.49 3.46 10.67
C ASP A 483 -51.72 2.20 11.11
N ALA A 484 -51.67 1.20 10.22
CA ALA A 484 -50.93 -0.05 10.43
C ALA A 484 -50.08 -0.35 9.19
N PHE A 485 -48.97 0.36 9.07
CA PHE A 485 -48.07 0.27 7.92
C PHE A 485 -46.90 -0.66 8.19
N THR A 486 -46.52 -1.44 7.19
CA THR A 486 -45.33 -2.29 7.20
C THR A 486 -44.56 -2.05 5.92
N GLY A 487 -43.31 -1.64 6.08
CA GLY A 487 -42.37 -1.42 5.00
C GLY A 487 -41.91 -2.69 4.31
N GLY A 488 -41.07 -2.53 3.30
CA GLY A 488 -40.41 -3.59 2.55
C GLY A 488 -38.98 -3.81 3.05
N ALA A 489 -38.11 -4.14 2.10
CA ALA A 489 -36.68 -4.24 2.33
C ALA A 489 -35.91 -3.00 1.82
N GLY A 490 -36.60 -2.05 1.18
CA GLY A 490 -36.02 -0.76 0.81
C GLY A 490 -36.05 0.21 1.98
N ASP A 491 -35.37 1.35 1.84
CA ASP A 491 -35.42 2.43 2.82
C ASP A 491 -36.71 3.23 2.62
N ASP A 492 -37.73 2.88 3.39
CA ASP A 492 -39.08 3.39 3.23
C ASP A 492 -39.31 4.70 4.00
N ILE A 493 -40.31 5.45 3.57
CA ILE A 493 -40.63 6.77 4.12
C ILE A 493 -42.05 6.79 4.66
N PHE A 494 -42.21 7.20 5.92
CA PHE A 494 -43.49 7.37 6.59
C PHE A 494 -43.70 8.86 6.84
N ASN A 495 -44.72 9.47 6.22
CA ASN A 495 -44.96 10.91 6.28
C ASN A 495 -46.26 11.21 7.03
N GLY A 496 -46.17 11.93 8.14
CA GLY A 496 -47.33 12.59 8.76
C GLY A 496 -47.60 13.96 8.17
N THR A 497 -48.88 14.33 8.10
CA THR A 497 -49.33 15.56 7.43
C THR A 497 -49.37 16.76 8.40
N THR A 498 -49.11 17.95 7.87
CA THR A 498 -49.17 19.21 8.62
C THR A 498 -50.60 19.63 8.98
N GLY A 499 -50.81 20.04 10.22
CA GLY A 499 -52.01 20.79 10.65
C GLY A 499 -53.15 19.92 11.21
N THR A 500 -53.04 18.60 11.11
CA THR A 500 -53.92 17.62 11.77
C THR A 500 -53.09 16.48 12.33
N THR A 501 -53.40 16.01 13.54
CA THR A 501 -52.71 14.88 14.17
C THR A 501 -52.91 13.60 13.36
N THR A 502 -51.84 13.10 12.73
CA THR A 502 -51.85 11.82 11.98
C THR A 502 -50.98 10.74 12.61
N LEU A 503 -50.24 11.05 13.67
CA LEU A 503 -49.55 10.04 14.48
C LEU A 503 -50.19 10.02 15.86
N ASN A 504 -50.82 8.91 16.21
CA ASN A 504 -51.61 8.74 17.42
C ASN A 504 -51.25 7.43 18.16
N ALA A 505 -51.75 7.32 19.40
CA ALA A 505 -51.43 6.22 20.31
C ALA A 505 -51.78 4.80 19.82
N LEU A 506 -52.61 4.67 18.78
CA LEU A 506 -53.03 3.39 18.23
C LEU A 506 -52.27 2.99 16.97
N ASP A 507 -51.43 3.89 16.41
CA ASP A 507 -50.70 3.61 15.19
C ASP A 507 -49.58 2.58 15.43
N ASN A 508 -49.36 1.76 14.41
CA ASN A 508 -48.37 0.70 14.40
C ASN A 508 -47.57 0.75 13.10
N LEU A 509 -46.40 1.37 13.17
CA LEU A 509 -45.49 1.56 12.04
C LEU A 509 -44.30 0.61 12.17
N ASP A 510 -44.07 -0.18 11.14
CA ASP A 510 -42.91 -1.09 11.04
C ASP A 510 -42.17 -0.77 9.73
N GLY A 511 -40.92 -0.30 9.78
CA GLY A 511 -40.15 -0.01 8.55
C GLY A 511 -39.69 -1.26 7.82
N GLY A 512 -39.66 -2.41 8.49
CA GLY A 512 -39.32 -3.68 7.89
C GLY A 512 -37.82 -3.97 7.96
N ALA A 513 -37.20 -4.23 6.81
CA ALA A 513 -35.79 -4.63 6.73
C ALA A 513 -34.86 -3.55 6.17
N GLY A 514 -35.40 -2.40 5.74
CA GLY A 514 -34.59 -1.26 5.35
C GLY A 514 -33.68 -0.82 6.50
N ALA A 515 -32.55 -0.19 6.17
CA ALA A 515 -31.62 0.33 7.18
C ALA A 515 -31.66 1.87 7.26
N GLY A 516 -32.41 2.49 6.36
CA GLY A 516 -32.64 3.93 6.29
C GLY A 516 -34.10 4.31 6.39
N ASP A 517 -34.95 3.45 6.98
CA ASP A 517 -36.37 3.73 7.12
C ASP A 517 -36.57 5.03 7.91
N THR A 518 -37.44 5.91 7.40
CA THR A 518 -37.55 7.29 7.90
C THR A 518 -38.99 7.66 8.22
N LEU A 519 -39.25 8.15 9.43
CA LEU A 519 -40.51 8.80 9.82
C LEU A 519 -40.34 10.33 9.81
N ASN A 520 -41.06 11.02 8.94
CA ASN A 520 -41.18 12.47 8.95
C ASN A 520 -42.54 12.89 9.50
N TYR A 521 -42.54 13.57 10.65
CA TYR A 521 -43.75 14.03 11.31
C TYR A 521 -43.73 15.55 11.51
N VAL A 522 -44.51 16.26 10.71
CA VAL A 522 -44.53 17.74 10.72
C VAL A 522 -45.88 18.24 11.22
N GLN A 523 -45.88 19.14 12.20
CA GLN A 523 -47.08 19.76 12.77
C GLN A 523 -46.93 21.27 12.98
N THR A 524 -48.05 21.97 13.04
CA THR A 524 -48.10 23.40 13.38
C THR A 524 -48.44 23.66 14.85
N GLY A 525 -49.08 22.70 15.52
CA GLY A 525 -49.44 22.76 16.94
C GLY A 525 -48.67 21.73 17.76
N THR A 526 -49.00 21.63 19.05
CA THR A 526 -48.28 20.77 19.99
C THR A 526 -48.25 19.32 19.55
N VAL A 527 -47.09 18.68 19.65
CA VAL A 527 -46.90 17.24 19.43
C VAL A 527 -46.78 16.58 20.79
N SER A 528 -47.62 15.58 21.06
CA SER A 528 -47.59 14.78 22.28
C SER A 528 -47.68 13.30 21.93
N LEU A 529 -46.53 12.64 21.83
CA LEU A 529 -46.40 11.21 21.55
C LEU A 529 -46.03 10.48 22.83
N GLY A 530 -46.93 9.64 23.33
CA GLY A 530 -46.64 8.76 24.46
C GLY A 530 -46.06 7.42 24.02
N SER A 531 -45.53 6.65 24.98
CA SER A 531 -44.96 5.30 24.78
C SER A 531 -45.92 4.25 24.22
N SER A 532 -47.21 4.57 24.08
CA SER A 532 -48.21 3.70 23.44
C SER A 532 -48.10 3.66 21.91
N VAL A 533 -47.52 4.69 21.27
CA VAL A 533 -47.27 4.70 19.82
C VAL A 533 -46.25 3.61 19.50
N LYS A 534 -46.54 2.76 18.52
CA LYS A 534 -45.66 1.64 18.16
C LYS A 534 -44.89 1.96 16.89
N VAL A 535 -43.59 2.16 17.05
CA VAL A 535 -42.64 2.28 15.94
C VAL A 535 -41.57 1.21 16.07
N LYS A 536 -41.35 0.47 14.99
CA LYS A 536 -40.38 -0.62 14.92
C LYS A 536 -39.61 -0.54 13.61
N ALA A 537 -38.31 -0.82 13.66
CA ALA A 537 -37.42 -0.83 12.49
C ALA A 537 -37.57 0.44 11.64
N ILE A 538 -37.64 1.60 12.30
CA ILE A 538 -37.53 2.90 11.62
C ILE A 538 -36.34 3.59 12.26
N GLU A 539 -35.24 3.66 11.51
CA GLU A 539 -33.95 4.11 12.01
C GLU A 539 -33.91 5.62 12.24
N ASN A 540 -34.58 6.38 11.37
CA ASN A 540 -34.52 7.85 11.35
C ASN A 540 -35.88 8.48 11.69
N ILE A 541 -35.94 9.23 12.79
CA ILE A 541 -37.15 9.94 13.21
C ILE A 541 -36.94 11.44 13.07
N ASN A 542 -37.79 12.11 12.30
CA ASN A 542 -37.77 13.57 12.11
C ASN A 542 -39.10 14.14 12.60
N ILE A 543 -39.10 14.86 13.71
CA ILE A 543 -40.29 15.55 14.24
C ILE A 543 -40.07 17.05 14.11
N THR A 544 -41.01 17.76 13.51
CA THR A 544 -41.01 19.22 13.42
C THR A 544 -42.33 19.77 13.88
N SER A 545 -42.33 20.71 14.82
CA SER A 545 -43.52 21.32 15.40
C SER A 545 -43.42 22.83 15.43
N GLY A 546 -44.51 23.52 15.10
CA GLY A 546 -44.69 24.95 15.33
C GLY A 546 -44.99 25.34 16.78
N ALA A 547 -45.05 24.36 17.68
CA ALA A 547 -45.29 24.51 19.12
C ALA A 547 -44.46 23.46 19.90
N ASP A 548 -44.79 23.22 21.16
CA ASP A 548 -44.10 22.26 22.03
C ASP A 548 -44.10 20.83 21.46
N VAL A 549 -43.05 20.06 21.75
CA VAL A 549 -42.95 18.63 21.46
C VAL A 549 -42.68 17.86 22.74
N THR A 550 -43.51 16.86 23.02
CA THR A 550 -43.23 15.80 23.98
C THR A 550 -43.27 14.46 23.23
N ALA A 551 -42.19 13.70 23.25
CA ALA A 551 -42.06 12.44 22.53
C ALA A 551 -41.37 11.37 23.40
N ASP A 552 -42.14 10.39 23.85
CA ASP A 552 -41.64 9.19 24.53
C ASP A 552 -41.51 8.04 23.53
N MET A 553 -40.29 7.85 23.03
CA MET A 553 -39.86 6.81 22.09
C MET A 553 -39.20 5.63 22.82
N SER A 554 -39.28 5.55 24.14
CA SER A 554 -38.59 4.50 24.93
C SER A 554 -39.04 3.06 24.62
N THR A 555 -40.19 2.89 23.97
CA THR A 555 -40.72 1.61 23.51
C THR A 555 -40.45 1.33 22.03
N TRP A 556 -39.86 2.29 21.31
CA TRP A 556 -39.57 2.16 19.89
C TRP A 556 -38.32 1.30 19.70
N THR A 557 -38.31 0.48 18.66
CA THR A 557 -37.22 -0.47 18.42
C THR A 557 -36.59 -0.22 17.05
N GLY A 558 -35.27 -0.30 16.95
CA GLY A 558 -34.52 -0.04 15.72
C GLY A 558 -34.21 1.44 15.44
N THR A 559 -34.73 2.37 16.23
CA THR A 559 -34.44 3.80 16.08
C THR A 559 -32.99 4.11 16.48
N THR A 560 -32.22 4.64 15.55
CA THR A 560 -30.81 5.01 15.74
C THR A 560 -30.59 6.52 15.76
N SER A 561 -31.52 7.29 15.17
CA SER A 561 -31.44 8.74 15.08
C SER A 561 -32.82 9.38 15.27
N ALA A 562 -32.89 10.43 16.09
CA ALA A 562 -34.07 11.27 16.25
C ALA A 562 -33.68 12.76 16.17
N THR A 563 -34.22 13.46 15.18
CA THR A 563 -34.12 14.92 15.04
C THR A 563 -35.47 15.54 15.37
N VAL A 564 -35.51 16.40 16.39
CA VAL A 564 -36.72 17.04 16.89
C VAL A 564 -36.53 18.55 16.84
N SER A 565 -37.43 19.26 16.16
CA SER A 565 -37.44 20.73 16.09
C SER A 565 -38.79 21.27 16.56
N SER A 566 -38.78 22.25 17.46
CA SER A 566 -39.97 22.78 18.14
C SER A 566 -39.95 24.30 18.27
N VAL A 567 -41.07 24.84 18.77
CA VAL A 567 -41.18 26.21 19.26
C VAL A 567 -41.87 26.17 20.61
N GLY A 568 -41.18 26.58 21.68
CA GLY A 568 -41.79 26.71 23.00
C GLY A 568 -41.63 25.51 23.93
N GLY A 569 -40.97 24.43 23.53
CA GLY A 569 -40.65 23.28 24.41
C GLY A 569 -40.27 22.02 23.62
N VAL A 570 -39.30 21.27 24.13
CA VAL A 570 -38.88 19.96 23.58
C VAL A 570 -38.60 18.99 24.72
N ASP A 571 -39.28 17.87 24.77
CA ASP A 571 -39.11 16.83 25.79
C ASP A 571 -39.08 15.46 25.09
N VAL A 572 -37.91 14.84 25.05
CA VAL A 572 -37.66 13.61 24.29
C VAL A 572 -37.12 12.54 25.23
N LYS A 573 -37.77 11.38 25.23
CA LYS A 573 -37.27 10.19 25.93
C LYS A 573 -37.06 9.07 24.93
N THR A 574 -35.91 8.41 24.96
CA THR A 574 -35.58 7.32 24.03
C THR A 574 -34.74 6.23 24.70
N VAL A 575 -34.18 5.30 23.91
CA VAL A 575 -33.29 4.21 24.32
C VAL A 575 -31.82 4.53 24.01
N SER A 576 -30.90 3.82 24.69
CA SER A 576 -29.45 4.13 24.74
C SER A 576 -28.69 3.95 23.44
N ASP A 577 -29.36 3.50 22.37
CA ASP A 577 -28.79 3.30 21.05
C ASP A 577 -29.18 4.43 20.06
N THR A 578 -30.04 5.37 20.49
CA THR A 578 -30.54 6.47 19.66
C THR A 578 -29.75 7.75 19.89
N ASN A 579 -29.23 8.34 18.81
CA ASN A 579 -28.68 9.69 18.82
C ASN A 579 -29.82 10.72 18.70
N VAL A 580 -29.82 11.76 19.52
CA VAL A 580 -30.87 12.78 19.55
C VAL A 580 -30.31 14.16 19.25
N VAL A 581 -30.94 14.86 18.29
CA VAL A 581 -30.75 16.29 18.05
C VAL A 581 -32.07 16.98 18.33
N ALA A 582 -32.16 17.68 19.47
CA ALA A 582 -33.33 18.44 19.89
C ALA A 582 -33.06 19.94 19.71
N SER A 583 -33.95 20.64 19.01
CA SER A 583 -33.81 22.06 18.69
C SER A 583 -35.07 22.82 19.02
N ASP A 584 -34.95 23.99 19.67
CA ASP A 584 -36.08 24.88 19.93
C ASP A 584 -35.77 26.34 19.56
N SER A 585 -36.57 26.91 18.67
CA SER A 585 -36.33 28.27 18.19
C SER A 585 -36.76 29.38 19.17
N ASN A 586 -37.59 29.06 20.17
CA ASN A 586 -38.10 29.99 21.17
C ASN A 586 -38.60 29.28 22.44
N LEU A 587 -37.68 28.72 23.24
CA LEU A 587 -38.00 27.96 24.45
C LEU A 587 -38.75 28.81 25.49
N ALA A 588 -38.43 30.11 25.57
CA ALA A 588 -38.97 31.03 26.56
C ALA A 588 -38.85 30.48 27.99
N ALA A 589 -39.96 30.11 28.63
CA ALA A 589 -40.03 29.62 30.01
C ALA A 589 -40.29 28.10 30.12
N ALA A 590 -40.20 27.37 29.01
CA ALA A 590 -40.51 25.94 28.96
C ALA A 590 -39.30 25.03 29.15
N LEU A 591 -39.52 23.73 28.95
CA LEU A 591 -38.54 22.67 29.15
C LEU A 591 -37.87 22.26 27.83
N ALA A 592 -36.55 22.13 27.85
CA ALA A 592 -35.77 21.39 26.87
C ALA A 592 -35.15 20.16 27.56
N ASN A 593 -35.65 18.96 27.29
CA ASN A 593 -35.24 17.72 27.95
C ASN A 593 -34.92 16.61 26.95
N VAL A 594 -33.85 15.85 27.21
CA VAL A 594 -33.55 14.60 26.50
C VAL A 594 -33.09 13.53 27.50
N ASP A 595 -33.76 12.37 27.52
CA ASP A 595 -33.43 11.24 28.39
C ASP A 595 -33.18 9.94 27.61
N GLY A 596 -32.28 9.11 28.14
CA GLY A 596 -32.03 7.74 27.72
C GLY A 596 -31.30 7.56 26.39
N ALA A 597 -30.94 8.65 25.72
CA ALA A 597 -30.24 8.65 24.43
C ALA A 597 -28.77 8.22 24.53
N LYS A 598 -28.18 7.91 23.37
CA LYS A 598 -26.73 7.78 23.21
C LYS A 598 -26.08 9.16 23.19
N ASP A 599 -25.95 9.74 22.00
CA ASP A 599 -25.44 11.09 21.82
C ASP A 599 -26.59 12.09 21.87
N VAL A 600 -26.41 13.22 22.57
CA VAL A 600 -27.41 14.28 22.71
C VAL A 600 -26.86 15.60 22.24
N THR A 601 -27.57 16.25 21.32
CA THR A 601 -27.39 17.66 20.99
C THR A 601 -28.67 18.42 21.31
N ILE A 602 -28.59 19.43 22.18
CA ILE A 602 -29.65 20.41 22.42
C ILE A 602 -29.21 21.76 21.87
N ASP A 603 -29.98 22.34 20.94
CA ASP A 603 -29.76 23.70 20.41
C ASP A 603 -31.01 24.56 20.60
N VAL A 604 -30.97 25.47 21.57
CA VAL A 604 -32.10 26.36 21.87
C VAL A 604 -31.75 27.81 21.58
N ALA A 605 -32.45 28.43 20.63
CA ALA A 605 -32.06 29.73 20.10
C ALA A 605 -32.44 30.92 20.99
N LYS A 606 -33.53 30.81 21.77
CA LYS A 606 -34.03 31.87 22.65
C LYS A 606 -34.58 31.30 23.95
N VAL A 607 -33.89 31.57 25.05
CA VAL A 607 -34.27 31.17 26.41
C VAL A 607 -34.46 32.43 27.26
N THR A 608 -35.55 32.46 28.03
CA THR A 608 -35.74 33.42 29.14
C THR A 608 -35.49 32.69 30.46
N SER A 609 -36.50 31.98 30.97
CA SER A 609 -36.43 31.22 32.24
C SER A 609 -36.63 29.71 32.07
N GLY A 610 -36.54 29.20 30.85
CA GLY A 610 -36.71 27.78 30.55
C GLY A 610 -35.59 26.93 31.15
N THR A 611 -35.94 25.69 31.51
CA THR A 611 -35.01 24.69 32.07
C THR A 611 -34.46 23.81 30.97
N ILE A 612 -33.18 23.45 31.07
CA ILE A 612 -32.54 22.50 30.16
C ILE A 612 -32.04 21.33 30.98
N SER A 613 -32.49 20.11 30.66
CA SER A 613 -32.08 18.89 31.35
C SER A 613 -31.67 17.80 30.35
N VAL A 614 -30.65 17.02 30.71
CA VAL A 614 -30.26 15.83 29.95
C VAL A 614 -30.01 14.70 30.93
N GLY A 615 -30.62 13.55 30.69
CA GLY A 615 -30.38 12.32 31.42
C GLY A 615 -30.90 12.26 32.86
N THR A 616 -31.67 13.26 33.31
CA THR A 616 -32.14 13.37 34.70
C THR A 616 -33.07 12.25 35.12
N ASN A 617 -33.78 11.62 34.18
CA ASN A 617 -34.65 10.47 34.44
C ASN A 617 -34.00 9.16 33.97
N THR A 618 -33.25 9.20 32.88
CA THR A 618 -32.50 8.04 32.36
C THR A 618 -31.22 8.56 31.76
N ALA A 619 -30.09 8.21 32.37
CA ALA A 619 -28.79 8.72 31.96
C ALA A 619 -28.49 8.43 30.49
N VAL A 620 -27.73 9.33 29.88
CA VAL A 620 -27.28 9.21 28.49
C VAL A 620 -25.91 8.56 28.43
N THR A 621 -25.61 7.82 27.36
CA THR A 621 -24.39 6.98 27.32
C THR A 621 -23.27 7.55 26.46
N GLY A 622 -23.58 8.50 25.58
CA GLY A 622 -22.66 9.07 24.59
C GLY A 622 -22.22 10.49 24.92
N VAL A 623 -22.01 11.33 23.90
CA VAL A 623 -21.58 12.72 24.07
C VAL A 623 -22.80 13.63 24.26
N VAL A 624 -22.70 14.58 25.18
CA VAL A 624 -23.72 15.63 25.40
C VAL A 624 -23.18 16.98 24.94
N SER A 625 -23.93 17.66 24.08
CA SER A 625 -23.66 19.02 23.60
C SER A 625 -24.89 19.90 23.73
N ILE A 626 -24.79 20.98 24.49
CA ILE A 626 -25.89 21.92 24.75
C ILE A 626 -25.45 23.32 24.34
N THR A 627 -26.24 23.99 23.51
CA THR A 627 -26.11 25.42 23.19
C THR A 627 -27.41 26.13 23.52
N SER A 628 -27.35 27.20 24.32
CA SER A 628 -28.52 28.00 24.66
C SER A 628 -28.31 29.50 24.43
N GLY A 629 -29.19 30.10 23.62
CA GLY A 629 -29.22 31.51 23.29
C GLY A 629 -30.05 32.30 24.29
N LEU A 630 -29.41 33.03 25.20
CA LEU A 630 -30.07 33.82 26.23
C LEU A 630 -30.42 35.23 25.72
N ILE A 631 -31.66 35.64 25.95
CA ILE A 631 -32.18 36.97 25.57
C ILE A 631 -32.51 37.83 26.82
N THR A 632 -32.91 39.08 26.63
CA THR A 632 -33.27 39.96 27.76
C THR A 632 -34.56 39.50 28.45
N GLY A 633 -34.53 39.34 29.78
CA GLY A 633 -35.70 39.12 30.62
C GLY A 633 -35.77 37.69 31.20
N GLY A 634 -35.91 37.60 32.53
CA GLY A 634 -35.94 36.36 33.31
C GLY A 634 -34.56 35.69 33.37
N GLY A 635 -33.95 35.57 34.55
CA GLY A 635 -32.71 34.81 34.70
C GLY A 635 -32.89 33.38 34.17
N ALA A 636 -31.87 32.83 33.50
CA ALA A 636 -31.97 31.47 33.01
C ALA A 636 -32.10 30.48 34.17
N SER A 637 -32.89 29.43 33.95
CA SER A 637 -32.95 28.31 34.88
C SER A 637 -31.71 27.43 34.74
N ALA A 638 -31.52 26.52 35.70
CA ALA A 638 -30.39 25.62 35.71
C ALA A 638 -30.34 24.75 34.43
N VAL A 639 -29.10 24.44 34.02
CA VAL A 639 -28.79 23.40 33.04
C VAL A 639 -28.27 22.19 33.81
N THR A 640 -29.00 21.08 33.77
CA THR A 640 -28.65 19.86 34.51
C THR A 640 -28.33 18.72 33.55
N VAL A 641 -27.22 18.02 33.75
CA VAL A 641 -26.81 16.88 32.92
C VAL A 641 -26.41 15.71 33.80
N VAL A 642 -26.93 14.52 33.51
CA VAL A 642 -26.55 13.26 34.15
C VAL A 642 -26.04 12.27 33.11
N GLY A 643 -24.80 11.83 33.29
CA GLY A 643 -24.12 10.84 32.48
C GLY A 643 -23.44 11.36 31.21
N GLY A 644 -23.13 10.41 30.34
CA GLY A 644 -22.41 10.62 29.09
C GLY A 644 -20.89 10.53 29.24
N THR A 645 -20.19 10.38 28.12
CA THR A 645 -18.71 10.27 28.08
C THR A 645 -18.01 11.63 28.11
N LYS A 646 -18.69 12.66 27.60
CA LYS A 646 -18.24 14.05 27.56
C LYS A 646 -19.44 14.99 27.55
N VAL A 647 -19.38 16.04 28.36
CA VAL A 647 -20.42 17.07 28.44
C VAL A 647 -19.86 18.42 28.00
N THR A 648 -20.54 19.07 27.06
CA THR A 648 -20.24 20.45 26.61
C THR A 648 -21.49 21.31 26.69
N ILE A 649 -21.41 22.43 27.40
CA ILE A 649 -22.51 23.36 27.65
C ILE A 649 -22.04 24.78 27.31
N GLU A 650 -22.71 25.42 26.35
CA GLU A 650 -22.51 26.84 26.04
C GLU A 650 -23.81 27.63 26.23
N GLN A 651 -23.80 28.52 27.22
CA GLN A 651 -24.84 29.51 27.46
C GLN A 651 -24.39 30.85 26.85
N ALA A 652 -24.97 31.22 25.71
CA ALA A 652 -24.58 32.39 24.92
C ALA A 652 -25.59 33.54 25.06
N LEU A 653 -25.18 34.65 25.67
CA LEU A 653 -25.98 35.88 25.71
C LEU A 653 -25.95 36.60 24.36
N LYS A 654 -27.13 36.94 23.85
CA LYS A 654 -27.28 37.74 22.62
C LYS A 654 -26.64 39.13 22.77
N ALA A 655 -26.14 39.70 21.67
CA ALA A 655 -25.57 41.05 21.65
C ALA A 655 -26.55 42.12 22.18
N GLY A 656 -26.04 43.06 22.98
CA GLY A 656 -26.79 44.17 23.56
C GLY A 656 -27.82 43.80 24.64
N THR A 657 -27.86 42.55 25.12
CA THR A 657 -28.79 42.12 26.18
C THR A 657 -28.15 42.18 27.57
N THR A 658 -28.98 42.11 28.61
CA THR A 658 -28.53 41.91 29.99
C THR A 658 -29.29 40.73 30.58
N ASN A 659 -28.57 39.72 31.07
CA ASN A 659 -29.18 38.57 31.74
C ASN A 659 -28.21 37.84 32.70
N THR A 660 -28.77 37.03 33.57
CA THR A 660 -28.07 36.07 34.43
C THR A 660 -28.11 34.70 33.77
N VAL A 661 -26.96 34.02 33.65
CA VAL A 661 -26.90 32.64 33.17
C VAL A 661 -27.46 31.65 34.20
N GLY A 662 -27.90 30.50 33.73
CA GLY A 662 -28.33 29.41 34.60
C GLY A 662 -27.16 28.81 35.35
N ALA A 663 -27.42 28.27 36.54
CA ALA A 663 -26.46 27.36 37.18
C ALA A 663 -26.23 26.14 36.28
N VAL A 664 -25.02 25.60 36.28
CA VAL A 664 -24.68 24.38 35.54
C VAL A 664 -24.40 23.28 36.55
N ASP A 665 -25.14 22.19 36.49
CA ASP A 665 -24.97 21.03 37.36
C ASP A 665 -24.75 19.79 36.49
N VAL A 666 -23.58 19.17 36.60
CA VAL A 666 -23.22 17.97 35.84
C VAL A 666 -22.90 16.82 36.80
N THR A 667 -23.51 15.66 36.59
CA THR A 667 -23.31 14.47 37.42
C THR A 667 -22.79 13.30 36.57
N ASN A 668 -21.71 12.67 37.00
CA ASN A 668 -21.17 11.45 36.40
C ASN A 668 -22.04 10.23 36.74
N ASP A 669 -22.29 9.37 35.77
CA ASP A 669 -22.97 8.09 35.94
C ASP A 669 -22.03 6.87 35.84
N GLY A 670 -20.74 7.08 35.56
CA GLY A 670 -19.73 6.04 35.41
C GLY A 670 -18.69 6.37 34.35
N ASP A 671 -19.12 6.95 33.22
CA ASP A 671 -18.29 7.03 32.00
C ASP A 671 -17.81 8.46 31.66
N LEU A 672 -18.21 9.47 32.43
CA LEU A 672 -17.89 10.86 32.14
C LEU A 672 -16.43 11.19 32.40
N THR A 673 -15.72 11.59 31.35
CA THR A 673 -14.28 11.93 31.46
C THR A 673 -13.99 13.42 31.41
N THR A 674 -14.83 14.18 30.71
CA THR A 674 -14.58 15.58 30.36
C THR A 674 -15.84 16.44 30.49
N VAL A 675 -15.73 17.57 31.18
CA VAL A 675 -16.79 18.58 31.29
C VAL A 675 -16.31 19.93 30.77
N VAL A 676 -17.10 20.57 29.91
CA VAL A 676 -16.86 21.94 29.42
C VAL A 676 -18.13 22.77 29.64
N ALA A 677 -18.07 23.76 30.52
CA ALA A 677 -19.15 24.69 30.81
C ALA A 677 -18.74 26.12 30.48
N LYS A 678 -19.50 26.81 29.64
CA LYS A 678 -19.11 28.12 29.10
C LYS A 678 -20.28 29.08 29.08
N ALA A 679 -20.06 30.27 29.65
CA ALA A 679 -20.94 31.42 29.51
C ALA A 679 -20.28 32.45 28.58
N THR A 680 -20.87 32.68 27.41
CA THR A 680 -20.39 33.69 26.45
C THR A 680 -21.36 34.85 26.32
N LYS A 681 -20.85 36.00 25.86
CA LYS A 681 -21.66 37.20 25.65
C LYS A 681 -21.35 37.83 24.30
N GLY A 682 -22.40 38.21 23.57
CA GLY A 682 -22.28 39.01 22.36
C GLY A 682 -21.80 40.43 22.64
N THR A 683 -21.41 41.15 21.58
CA THR A 683 -20.94 42.53 21.67
C THR A 683 -21.95 43.43 22.42
N GLY A 684 -21.48 44.20 23.39
CA GLY A 684 -22.30 45.13 24.18
C GLY A 684 -23.26 44.47 25.16
N ALA A 685 -23.21 43.14 25.36
CA ALA A 685 -24.02 42.45 26.35
C ALA A 685 -23.40 42.49 27.76
N THR A 686 -24.25 42.49 28.79
CA THR A 686 -23.87 42.40 30.20
C THR A 686 -24.37 41.07 30.77
N ILE A 687 -23.44 40.27 31.30
CA ILE A 687 -23.72 38.94 31.82
C ILE A 687 -23.51 38.93 33.33
N THR A 688 -24.47 38.37 34.06
CA THR A 688 -24.28 37.97 35.45
C THR A 688 -24.01 36.47 35.46
N TYR A 689 -22.83 36.07 35.92
CA TYR A 689 -22.44 34.66 35.98
C TYR A 689 -23.13 33.93 37.15
N ASN A 690 -23.04 32.60 37.17
CA ASN A 690 -23.68 31.76 38.19
C ASN A 690 -22.74 30.59 38.55
N THR A 691 -23.20 29.69 39.42
CA THR A 691 -22.44 28.52 39.87
C THR A 691 -22.29 27.47 38.76
N VAL A 692 -21.11 26.84 38.72
CA VAL A 692 -20.84 25.61 37.97
C VAL A 692 -20.49 24.52 38.99
N SER A 693 -21.28 23.46 39.02
CA SER A 693 -21.14 22.30 39.90
C SER A 693 -20.89 21.04 39.08
N VAL A 694 -19.90 20.24 39.48
CA VAL A 694 -19.61 18.92 38.86
C VAL A 694 -19.51 17.85 39.94
N THR A 695 -20.34 16.81 39.84
CA THR A 695 -20.36 15.69 40.78
C THR A 695 -19.83 14.44 40.09
N GLY A 696 -18.80 13.79 40.65
CA GLY A 696 -18.30 12.48 40.21
C GLY A 696 -19.23 11.33 40.57
N VAL A 697 -18.76 10.09 40.39
CA VAL A 697 -19.57 8.89 40.70
C VAL A 697 -19.80 8.73 42.20
N GLY A 698 -21.06 8.52 42.59
CA GLY A 698 -21.49 8.58 43.99
C GLY A 698 -21.28 7.29 44.79
N SER A 699 -20.07 7.07 45.29
CA SER A 699 -19.85 6.57 46.65
C SER A 699 -18.43 6.96 47.11
N ALA A 700 -18.24 7.22 48.41
CA ALA A 700 -16.99 7.79 48.97
C ALA A 700 -15.72 6.92 48.78
N ASP A 701 -15.86 5.73 48.18
CA ASP A 701 -14.80 4.75 47.94
C ASP A 701 -14.63 4.41 46.44
N ASP A 702 -15.37 5.06 45.54
CA ASP A 702 -15.31 4.78 44.10
C ASP A 702 -14.29 5.68 43.40
N ALA A 703 -13.53 5.08 42.48
CA ALA A 703 -12.64 5.83 41.61
C ALA A 703 -13.46 6.57 40.55
N ASP A 704 -13.42 7.90 40.56
CA ASP A 704 -14.08 8.73 39.56
C ASP A 704 -13.37 8.64 38.20
N THR A 705 -14.09 8.99 37.14
CA THR A 705 -13.59 8.97 35.76
C THR A 705 -13.35 10.36 35.18
N ILE A 706 -13.77 11.43 35.86
CA ILE A 706 -13.58 12.81 35.39
C ILE A 706 -12.11 13.20 35.57
N THR A 707 -11.44 13.45 34.44
CA THR A 707 -10.02 13.85 34.42
C THR A 707 -9.82 15.29 34.00
N SER A 708 -10.81 15.89 33.33
CA SER A 708 -10.71 17.24 32.78
C SER A 708 -11.99 18.04 32.94
N ILE A 709 -11.89 19.24 33.51
CA ILE A 709 -12.99 20.19 33.60
C ILE A 709 -12.55 21.55 33.06
N SER A 710 -13.39 22.19 32.25
CA SER A 710 -13.23 23.60 31.90
C SER A 710 -14.49 24.41 32.21
N ALA A 711 -14.32 25.54 32.89
CA ALA A 711 -15.39 26.46 33.21
C ALA A 711 -15.04 27.89 32.80
N THR A 712 -15.91 28.54 32.03
CA THR A 712 -15.76 29.95 31.63
C THR A 712 -16.97 30.76 32.08
N GLY A 713 -16.76 31.79 32.88
CA GLY A 713 -17.81 32.72 33.30
C GLY A 713 -18.69 32.14 34.40
N TYR A 714 -18.14 32.07 35.61
CA TYR A 714 -18.78 31.51 36.80
C TYR A 714 -18.59 32.44 38.01
N THR A 715 -19.54 32.39 38.95
CA THR A 715 -19.39 33.05 40.28
C THR A 715 -18.80 32.12 41.32
N THR A 716 -19.11 30.83 41.25
CA THR A 716 -18.54 29.79 42.11
C THR A 716 -18.32 28.54 41.26
N PHE A 717 -17.20 27.87 41.46
CA PHE A 717 -16.91 26.57 40.86
C PHE A 717 -16.78 25.56 41.99
N THR A 718 -17.55 24.48 41.94
CA THR A 718 -17.50 23.42 42.95
C THR A 718 -17.47 22.06 42.30
N THR A 719 -16.66 21.15 42.80
CA THR A 719 -16.76 19.73 42.50
C THR A 719 -17.06 18.92 43.75
N SER A 720 -17.60 17.71 43.57
CA SER A 720 -17.75 16.70 44.63
C SER A 720 -17.41 15.33 44.09
N HIS A 721 -16.71 14.51 44.87
CA HIS A 721 -16.31 13.15 44.49
C HIS A 721 -15.45 13.07 43.20
N THR A 722 -14.51 14.00 43.00
CA THR A 722 -13.70 14.12 41.78
C THR A 722 -12.22 13.74 41.96
N ASN A 723 -11.97 12.59 42.60
CA ASN A 723 -10.62 12.14 42.98
C ASN A 723 -9.65 11.90 41.78
N ALA A 724 -10.16 11.76 40.55
CA ALA A 724 -9.36 11.59 39.33
C ALA A 724 -9.04 12.90 38.56
N LEU A 725 -9.47 14.07 39.06
CA LEU A 725 -9.32 15.35 38.36
C LEU A 725 -7.84 15.75 38.29
N SER A 726 -7.29 15.78 37.07
CA SER A 726 -5.89 16.12 36.81
C SER A 726 -5.72 17.43 36.04
N THR A 727 -6.78 17.91 35.36
CA THR A 727 -6.73 19.14 34.58
C THR A 727 -7.97 20.00 34.82
N LEU A 728 -7.75 21.27 35.11
CA LEU A 728 -8.79 22.26 35.36
C LEU A 728 -8.47 23.54 34.58
N SER A 729 -9.39 24.01 33.74
CA SER A 729 -9.21 25.22 32.94
C SER A 729 -10.32 26.24 33.22
N LEU A 730 -9.97 27.32 33.89
CA LEU A 730 -10.89 28.33 34.39
C LEU A 730 -10.70 29.67 33.69
N ALA A 731 -11.79 30.31 33.28
CA ALA A 731 -11.75 31.62 32.65
C ALA A 731 -12.88 32.53 33.13
N THR A 732 -12.61 33.84 33.21
CA THR A 732 -13.58 34.88 33.58
C THR A 732 -14.39 34.57 34.86
N GLY A 733 -13.77 33.93 35.85
CA GLY A 733 -14.37 33.55 37.12
C GLY A 733 -14.15 34.58 38.23
N SER A 734 -15.09 34.70 39.16
CA SER A 734 -15.02 35.74 40.21
C SER A 734 -15.07 35.28 41.66
N GLY A 735 -15.41 34.02 41.95
CA GLY A 735 -15.51 33.52 43.33
C GLY A 735 -14.85 32.16 43.51
N ASN A 736 -15.21 31.48 44.60
CA ASN A 736 -14.44 30.35 45.11
C ASN A 736 -14.41 29.15 44.15
N ILE A 737 -13.32 28.41 44.22
CA ILE A 737 -13.03 27.18 43.52
C ILE A 737 -12.86 26.12 44.62
N THR A 738 -13.85 25.25 44.80
CA THR A 738 -13.82 24.18 45.80
C THR A 738 -13.77 22.84 45.08
N ILE A 739 -12.78 22.02 45.37
CA ILE A 739 -12.56 20.73 44.74
C ILE A 739 -12.63 19.63 45.80
N ASP A 740 -13.74 18.90 45.86
CA ASP A 740 -13.81 17.71 46.71
C ASP A 740 -13.25 16.50 45.91
N ASN A 741 -12.04 16.10 46.31
CA ASN A 741 -11.18 15.08 45.71
C ASN A 741 -10.66 14.07 46.75
N GLY A 742 -11.16 14.12 47.99
CA GLY A 742 -10.70 13.29 49.10
C GLY A 742 -11.16 11.83 49.10
N ASP A 743 -12.00 11.42 48.14
CA ASP A 743 -12.50 10.06 48.04
C ASP A 743 -11.41 9.03 47.71
N ALA A 744 -11.47 7.89 48.38
CA ALA A 744 -10.50 6.82 48.20
C ALA A 744 -10.63 6.16 46.83
N GLY A 745 -9.50 5.81 46.18
CA GLY A 745 -9.52 4.85 45.06
C GLY A 745 -8.64 5.21 43.86
N LYS A 746 -8.38 6.49 43.57
CA LYS A 746 -7.44 7.01 42.56
C LYS A 746 -7.10 8.50 42.77
N GLU A 747 -6.64 8.88 43.94
CA GLU A 747 -6.34 10.27 44.28
C GLU A 747 -5.25 10.83 43.36
N THR A 748 -5.61 11.83 42.55
CA THR A 748 -4.64 12.57 41.75
C THR A 748 -3.97 13.63 42.62
N THR A 749 -2.64 13.53 42.79
CA THR A 749 -1.88 14.48 43.62
C THR A 749 -1.30 15.66 42.85
N THR A 750 -1.53 15.73 41.54
CA THR A 750 -1.04 16.83 40.69
C THR A 750 -2.16 17.42 39.85
N LEU A 751 -2.42 18.72 40.03
CA LEU A 751 -3.40 19.47 39.25
C LEU A 751 -2.71 20.36 38.21
N GLY A 752 -3.03 20.17 36.94
CA GLY A 752 -2.78 21.15 35.89
C GLY A 752 -3.88 22.21 35.87
N LEU A 753 -3.59 23.43 36.31
CA LEU A 753 -4.56 24.53 36.39
C LEU A 753 -4.28 25.59 35.32
N THR A 754 -5.17 25.78 34.36
CA THR A 754 -5.11 26.93 33.44
C THR A 754 -6.04 28.04 33.90
N VAL A 755 -5.56 29.28 33.97
CA VAL A 755 -6.36 30.45 34.39
C VAL A 755 -6.30 31.57 33.35
N ASN A 756 -7.47 32.18 33.08
CA ASN A 756 -7.60 33.26 32.10
C ASN A 756 -8.62 34.31 32.55
N GLY A 757 -8.15 35.44 33.07
CA GLY A 757 -9.02 36.55 33.47
C GLY A 757 -9.85 36.28 34.73
N LEU A 758 -9.36 35.48 35.68
CA LEU A 758 -9.98 35.34 37.00
C LEU A 758 -9.82 36.64 37.80
N THR A 759 -10.82 37.01 38.60
CA THR A 759 -10.83 38.27 39.34
C THR A 759 -10.80 38.09 40.87
N GLY A 760 -10.70 36.86 41.37
CA GLY A 760 -10.68 36.55 42.80
C GLY A 760 -10.99 35.08 43.09
N GLY A 761 -11.45 34.81 44.31
CA GLY A 761 -11.81 33.47 44.77
C GLY A 761 -10.69 32.74 45.51
N THR A 762 -11.06 31.97 46.52
CA THR A 762 -10.15 31.00 47.16
C THR A 762 -10.19 29.69 46.38
N LEU A 763 -9.03 29.12 46.09
CA LEU A 763 -8.90 27.73 45.65
C LEU A 763 -8.69 26.84 46.89
N ASP A 764 -9.58 25.89 47.06
CA ASP A 764 -9.64 24.95 48.19
C ASP A 764 -9.89 23.54 47.64
N ASP A 765 -9.20 22.54 48.18
CA ASP A 765 -9.45 21.13 47.93
C ASP A 765 -9.48 20.34 49.25
N ASP A 766 -9.63 19.01 49.22
CA ASP A 766 -9.60 18.17 50.43
C ASP A 766 -8.17 17.83 50.91
N ASP A 767 -7.23 18.76 50.70
CA ASP A 767 -5.81 18.61 51.06
C ASP A 767 -5.14 17.39 50.39
N ILE A 768 -5.34 17.21 49.08
CA ILE A 768 -4.81 16.06 48.31
C ILE A 768 -3.72 16.46 47.33
N TYR A 769 -3.82 17.64 46.70
CA TYR A 769 -2.86 18.04 45.67
C TYR A 769 -1.51 18.47 46.26
N THR A 770 -0.50 17.60 46.20
CA THR A 770 0.86 17.99 46.59
C THR A 770 1.53 18.93 45.59
N THR A 771 1.05 18.97 44.34
CA THR A 771 1.56 19.87 43.29
C THR A 771 0.42 20.51 42.49
N ILE A 772 0.46 21.84 42.34
CA ILE A 772 -0.42 22.57 41.42
C ILE A 772 0.44 23.28 40.37
N ASN A 773 0.18 22.99 39.10
CA ASN A 773 0.85 23.58 37.94
C ASN A 773 -0.04 24.62 37.28
N VAL A 774 0.17 25.90 37.59
CA VAL A 774 -0.66 27.00 37.09
C VAL A 774 -0.11 27.56 35.79
N THR A 775 -0.95 27.65 34.77
CA THR A 775 -0.65 28.39 33.52
C THR A 775 -1.60 29.57 33.38
N SER A 776 -1.09 30.79 33.48
CA SER A 776 -1.87 32.03 33.29
C SER A 776 -1.75 32.52 31.85
N THR A 777 -2.86 32.55 31.11
CA THR A 777 -2.88 32.91 29.69
C THR A 777 -4.14 33.66 29.28
N GLY A 778 -4.14 34.28 28.09
CA GLY A 778 -5.25 35.09 27.57
C GLY A 778 -5.36 36.46 28.26
N ALA A 779 -5.76 36.50 29.53
CA ALA A 779 -5.87 37.68 30.38
C ALA A 779 -5.24 37.43 31.76
N ALA A 780 -4.75 38.50 32.39
CA ALA A 780 -4.19 38.42 33.74
C ALA A 780 -5.23 37.90 34.74
N SER A 781 -4.80 37.04 35.65
CA SER A 781 -5.67 36.35 36.60
C SER A 781 -5.29 36.69 38.04
N THR A 782 -6.29 36.82 38.90
CA THR A 782 -6.14 37.00 40.35
C THR A 782 -6.87 35.89 41.10
N LEU A 783 -6.17 35.22 42.02
CA LEU A 783 -6.76 34.37 43.06
C LEU A 783 -6.61 35.07 44.42
N ALA A 784 -7.63 34.97 45.26
CA ALA A 784 -7.61 35.55 46.60
C ALA A 784 -6.73 34.74 47.54
N ASN A 785 -6.84 33.41 47.51
CA ASN A 785 -6.03 32.53 48.35
C ASN A 785 -5.93 31.13 47.73
N ILE A 786 -4.93 30.35 48.15
CA ILE A 786 -4.89 28.89 48.02
C ILE A 786 -4.86 28.33 49.45
N THR A 787 -5.77 27.42 49.77
CA THR A 787 -5.95 26.85 51.13
C THR A 787 -5.59 25.39 51.28
N ASP A 788 -5.19 24.73 50.19
CA ASP A 788 -4.66 23.37 50.18
C ASP A 788 -3.42 23.24 51.10
N THR A 789 -3.59 22.58 52.24
CA THR A 789 -2.52 22.41 53.24
C THR A 789 -1.53 21.31 52.88
N ALA A 790 -1.86 20.42 51.94
CA ALA A 790 -0.99 19.37 51.42
C ALA A 790 -0.10 19.86 50.27
N LEU A 791 -0.41 21.01 49.68
CA LEU A 791 0.39 21.62 48.61
C LEU A 791 1.85 21.85 49.01
N GLU A 792 2.77 21.11 48.39
CA GLU A 792 4.21 21.25 48.61
C GLU A 792 4.87 22.11 47.52
N THR A 793 4.40 21.99 46.27
CA THR A 793 4.97 22.65 45.09
C THR A 793 3.91 23.39 44.28
N LEU A 794 4.15 24.67 44.04
CA LEU A 794 3.35 25.49 43.12
C LEU A 794 4.21 25.93 41.95
N THR A 795 3.87 25.51 40.72
CA THR A 795 4.53 26.05 39.52
C THR A 795 3.64 27.10 38.85
N ILE A 796 4.26 28.15 38.30
CA ILE A 796 3.57 29.25 37.62
C ILE A 796 4.23 29.44 36.25
N ALA A 797 3.41 29.35 35.21
CA ALA A 797 3.80 29.49 33.82
C ALA A 797 2.84 30.42 33.05
N GLY A 798 3.19 30.72 31.80
CA GLY A 798 2.31 31.42 30.86
C GLY A 798 2.71 32.87 30.58
N ASP A 799 1.92 33.51 29.72
CA ASP A 799 2.19 34.81 29.10
C ASP A 799 1.37 35.97 29.69
N LYS A 800 0.64 35.69 30.78
CA LYS A 800 -0.16 36.67 31.50
C LYS A 800 0.15 36.62 32.99
N LYS A 801 0.03 37.78 33.62
CA LYS A 801 0.32 37.93 35.05
C LYS A 801 -0.62 37.08 35.90
N LEU A 802 -0.08 36.35 36.85
CA LEU A 802 -0.85 35.72 37.93
C LEU A 802 -0.67 36.52 39.23
N THR A 803 -1.76 36.88 39.88
CA THR A 803 -1.74 37.53 41.21
C THR A 803 -2.36 36.59 42.24
N LEU A 804 -1.59 36.17 43.23
CA LEU A 804 -2.06 35.51 44.44
C LEU A 804 -2.10 36.56 45.55
N THR A 805 -3.30 36.92 46.00
CA THR A 805 -3.45 37.90 47.09
C THR A 805 -2.92 37.30 48.40
N SER A 806 -3.11 36.00 48.59
CA SER A 806 -2.61 35.26 49.74
C SER A 806 -2.20 33.84 49.33
N ILE A 807 -1.22 33.29 50.03
CA ILE A 807 -0.89 31.86 50.09
C ILE A 807 -0.89 31.34 51.54
N ALA A 808 -1.41 32.12 52.49
CA ALA A 808 -1.32 31.81 53.92
C ALA A 808 -2.06 30.51 54.31
N GLY A 809 -2.99 30.05 53.47
CA GLY A 809 -3.67 28.77 53.67
C GLY A 809 -2.84 27.56 53.23
N ALA A 810 -1.93 27.73 52.27
CA ALA A 810 -1.07 26.65 51.77
C ALA A 810 0.13 26.40 52.70
N THR A 811 -0.14 25.92 53.91
CA THR A 811 0.86 25.80 54.98
C THR A 811 1.94 24.75 54.72
N GLY A 812 1.68 23.80 53.81
CA GLY A 812 2.64 22.78 53.36
C GLY A 812 3.67 23.27 52.35
N LEU A 813 3.52 24.49 51.81
CA LEU A 813 4.24 24.95 50.62
C LEU A 813 5.75 25.10 50.86
N THR A 814 6.53 24.30 50.15
CA THR A 814 8.01 24.29 50.25
C THR A 814 8.68 24.99 49.07
N SER A 815 8.01 25.07 47.91
CA SER A 815 8.57 25.65 46.70
C SER A 815 7.52 26.34 45.83
N ILE A 816 7.88 27.50 45.29
CA ILE A 816 7.16 28.19 44.23
C ILE A 816 8.12 28.39 43.05
N ASP A 817 7.79 27.78 41.91
CA ASP A 817 8.60 27.87 40.69
C ASP A 817 7.83 28.63 39.59
N ALA A 818 8.15 29.91 39.44
CA ALA A 818 7.68 30.79 38.38
C ALA A 818 8.72 30.97 37.26
N SER A 819 9.77 30.13 37.18
CA SER A 819 10.89 30.32 36.25
C SER A 819 10.49 30.29 34.77
N THR A 820 9.35 29.67 34.46
CA THR A 820 8.79 29.62 33.09
C THR A 820 7.70 30.67 32.84
N ALA A 821 7.39 31.51 33.82
CA ALA A 821 6.43 32.61 33.67
C ALA A 821 7.05 33.76 32.88
N THR A 822 6.41 34.14 31.78
CA THR A 822 6.77 35.32 30.98
C THR A 822 5.86 36.51 31.28
N GLY A 823 4.66 36.26 31.84
CA GLY A 823 3.74 37.30 32.29
C GLY A 823 4.00 37.86 33.70
N GLY A 824 4.87 37.21 34.48
CA GLY A 824 5.21 37.55 35.86
C GLY A 824 4.20 37.04 36.90
N ALA A 825 4.64 36.94 38.14
CA ALA A 825 3.85 36.53 39.29
C ALA A 825 3.83 37.61 40.38
N THR A 826 2.69 37.79 41.04
CA THR A 826 2.60 38.64 42.24
C THR A 826 2.02 37.85 43.39
N ILE A 827 2.76 37.74 44.48
CA ILE A 827 2.33 37.13 45.72
C ILE A 827 2.30 38.24 46.77
N SER A 828 1.10 38.65 47.15
CA SER A 828 0.92 39.83 48.01
C SER A 828 1.10 39.52 49.50
N SER A 829 0.84 38.28 49.91
CA SER A 829 1.18 37.81 51.26
C SER A 829 2.67 37.53 51.41
N GLN A 830 3.16 37.58 52.65
CA GLN A 830 4.51 37.12 52.98
C GLN A 830 4.66 35.62 52.67
N LEU A 831 5.76 35.23 52.02
CA LEU A 831 6.14 33.83 51.86
C LEU A 831 6.52 33.20 53.22
N LEU A 832 6.28 31.88 53.37
CA LEU A 832 6.76 31.15 54.56
C LEU A 832 8.29 31.15 54.55
N THR A 833 8.91 31.18 55.73
CA THR A 833 10.39 31.26 55.86
C THR A 833 11.11 30.05 55.26
N GLY A 834 10.40 28.93 55.09
CA GLY A 834 10.89 27.69 54.49
C GLY A 834 10.56 27.51 53.01
N THR A 835 9.85 28.45 52.37
CA THR A 835 9.44 28.34 50.96
C THR A 835 10.51 28.92 50.03
N ALA A 836 10.99 28.13 49.08
CA ALA A 836 11.85 28.62 47.99
C ALA A 836 11.02 29.35 46.93
N TYR A 837 11.61 30.32 46.24
CA TYR A 837 10.98 31.01 45.12
C TYR A 837 11.98 31.17 43.97
N ALA A 838 11.56 30.77 42.77
CA ALA A 838 12.29 30.97 41.53
C ALA A 838 11.44 31.74 40.52
N GLY A 839 11.82 32.97 40.19
CA GLY A 839 11.12 33.85 39.26
C GLY A 839 11.56 33.69 37.80
N GLY A 840 10.75 34.26 36.91
CA GLY A 840 10.76 34.01 35.47
C GLY A 840 11.43 35.11 34.65
N SER A 841 10.83 35.47 33.52
CA SER A 841 11.26 36.63 32.69
C SER A 841 10.27 37.80 32.74
N GLY A 842 9.11 37.59 33.37
CA GLY A 842 8.11 38.61 33.61
C GLY A 842 8.36 39.31 34.94
N VAL A 843 7.66 40.41 35.19
CA VAL A 843 7.84 41.19 36.43
C VAL A 843 7.25 40.44 37.63
N ASP A 844 8.14 40.01 38.52
CA ASP A 844 7.79 39.32 39.74
C ASP A 844 7.67 40.29 40.94
N THR A 845 6.73 40.02 41.85
CA THR A 845 6.51 40.84 43.05
C THR A 845 6.21 39.94 44.24
N ILE A 846 7.10 39.90 45.23
CA ILE A 846 6.99 39.02 46.40
C ILE A 846 7.33 39.75 47.70
N THR A 847 6.80 39.23 48.82
CA THR A 847 7.13 39.68 50.16
C THR A 847 7.79 38.55 50.96
N LEU A 848 8.92 38.83 51.61
CA LEU A 848 9.74 37.85 52.35
C LEU A 848 9.85 38.22 53.83
N GLY A 849 9.86 37.22 54.70
CA GLY A 849 10.34 37.36 56.08
C GLY A 849 11.83 36.99 56.19
N ALA A 850 12.25 36.45 57.34
CA ALA A 850 13.59 35.87 57.53
C ALA A 850 13.75 34.52 56.78
N THR A 851 13.76 34.57 55.45
CA THR A 851 13.85 33.37 54.59
C THR A 851 15.10 32.56 54.90
N THR A 852 14.97 31.23 54.87
CA THR A 852 16.05 30.24 55.04
C THR A 852 16.43 29.57 53.73
N LYS A 853 15.83 30.02 52.61
CA LYS A 853 15.98 29.44 51.28
C LYS A 853 16.63 30.44 50.34
N ALA A 854 17.22 29.91 49.26
CA ALA A 854 17.64 30.72 48.14
C ALA A 854 16.40 31.21 47.39
N ILE A 855 16.31 32.52 47.20
CA ILE A 855 15.28 33.21 46.43
C ILE A 855 15.94 33.77 45.19
N THR A 856 15.40 33.47 44.00
CA THR A 856 15.79 34.09 42.74
C THR A 856 14.57 34.70 42.08
N THR A 857 14.61 35.94 41.58
CA THR A 857 13.49 36.53 40.82
C THR A 857 13.64 36.41 39.31
N GLY A 858 14.82 36.01 38.83
CA GLY A 858 15.02 35.72 37.40
C GLY A 858 15.31 36.97 36.58
N ALA A 859 14.82 37.02 35.35
CA ALA A 859 14.92 38.21 34.51
C ALA A 859 13.66 39.06 34.65
N GLY A 860 13.77 40.38 34.56
CA GLY A 860 12.61 41.25 34.77
C GLY A 860 12.99 42.60 35.31
N ASN A 861 12.03 43.32 35.86
CA ASN A 861 12.32 44.43 36.76
C ASN A 861 11.50 44.14 38.02
N ASP A 862 12.07 43.33 38.89
CA ASP A 862 11.34 42.63 39.94
C ASP A 862 11.26 43.44 41.23
N VAL A 863 10.30 43.08 42.09
CA VAL A 863 10.06 43.75 43.36
C VAL A 863 10.07 42.74 44.49
N VAL A 864 11.08 42.81 45.35
CA VAL A 864 11.17 42.03 46.58
C VAL A 864 10.97 42.96 47.77
N THR A 865 9.98 42.69 48.60
CA THR A 865 9.74 43.45 49.84
C THR A 865 10.11 42.60 51.05
N LEU A 866 10.99 43.09 51.92
CA LEU A 866 11.21 42.51 53.24
C LEU A 866 10.11 43.00 54.19
N ALA A 867 9.38 42.05 54.78
CA ALA A 867 8.31 42.32 55.73
C ALA A 867 8.86 42.99 57.00
N ALA A 868 8.03 43.82 57.63
CA ALA A 868 8.39 44.55 58.84
C ALA A 868 8.91 43.61 59.95
N GLY A 869 10.05 43.97 60.55
CA GLY A 869 10.73 43.15 61.57
C GLY A 869 11.73 42.14 61.03
N THR A 870 11.94 42.10 59.71
CA THR A 870 12.98 41.28 59.07
C THR A 870 14.34 41.96 59.17
N THR A 871 15.01 41.78 60.31
CA THR A 871 16.32 42.41 60.59
C THR A 871 17.51 41.71 59.91
N ALA A 872 17.37 40.42 59.56
CA ALA A 872 18.33 39.63 58.80
C ALA A 872 17.64 38.46 58.08
N LEU A 873 18.26 37.93 57.03
CA LEU A 873 17.85 36.66 56.43
C LEU A 873 18.17 35.50 57.40
N GLY A 874 17.40 34.42 57.31
CA GLY A 874 17.65 33.20 58.07
C GLY A 874 18.92 32.49 57.60
N THR A 875 19.47 31.60 58.45
CA THR A 875 20.67 30.82 58.10
C THR A 875 20.45 30.03 56.81
N GLY A 876 21.26 30.31 55.78
CA GLY A 876 21.14 29.69 54.45
C GLY A 876 20.22 30.44 53.47
N GLY A 877 19.60 31.54 53.88
CA GLY A 877 18.77 32.38 53.02
C GLY A 877 19.60 33.34 52.14
N THR A 878 19.24 33.45 50.87
CA THR A 878 19.86 34.39 49.91
C THR A 878 18.77 35.00 49.03
N ILE A 879 19.01 36.20 48.50
CA ILE A 879 18.14 36.86 47.51
C ILE A 879 19.00 37.22 46.31
N ASP A 880 18.65 36.68 45.15
CA ASP A 880 19.22 37.01 43.85
C ASP A 880 18.13 37.66 42.99
N ALA A 881 18.33 38.92 42.59
CA ALA A 881 17.39 39.62 41.74
C ALA A 881 17.52 39.23 40.26
N GLY A 882 18.57 38.49 39.90
CA GLY A 882 18.86 38.07 38.53
C GLY A 882 19.06 39.23 37.54
N ASP A 883 18.59 39.06 36.31
CA ASP A 883 18.82 39.97 35.19
C ASP A 883 17.72 41.05 35.09
N GLY A 884 18.01 42.26 35.54
CA GLY A 884 17.08 43.39 35.45
C GLY A 884 17.76 44.75 35.45
N THR A 885 17.09 45.78 34.93
CA THR A 885 17.66 47.14 34.88
C THR A 885 17.12 48.06 35.96
N ALA A 886 16.04 47.63 36.64
CA ALA A 886 15.32 48.42 37.62
C ALA A 886 14.71 47.56 38.75
N ASP A 887 15.40 46.51 39.18
CA ASP A 887 14.96 45.69 40.31
C ASP A 887 14.90 46.50 41.61
N VAL A 888 13.91 46.20 42.44
CA VAL A 888 13.61 46.91 43.68
C VAL A 888 13.64 45.94 44.85
N LEU A 889 14.63 46.09 45.72
CA LEU A 889 14.57 45.57 47.09
C LEU A 889 14.01 46.65 48.01
N SER A 890 12.78 46.45 48.47
CA SER A 890 12.10 47.34 49.42
C SER A 890 12.21 46.78 50.84
N VAL A 891 12.46 47.65 51.83
CA VAL A 891 12.42 47.30 53.25
C VAL A 891 11.26 48.07 53.91
N ALA A 892 10.45 47.38 54.70
CA ALA A 892 9.22 47.97 55.24
C ALA A 892 9.48 49.10 56.27
N ASP A 893 10.58 49.04 57.03
CA ASP A 893 10.91 50.03 58.08
C ASP A 893 12.37 50.54 58.01
N ALA A 894 12.59 51.77 58.48
CA ALA A 894 13.90 52.45 58.43
C ALA A 894 14.96 51.84 59.36
N ASP A 895 14.56 51.11 60.40
CA ASP A 895 15.48 50.40 61.32
C ASP A 895 16.04 49.11 60.69
N ASP A 896 15.30 48.47 59.78
CA ASP A 896 15.73 47.25 59.06
C ASP A 896 16.85 47.57 58.04
N ALA A 897 16.84 48.78 57.47
CA ALA A 897 17.86 49.26 56.53
C ALA A 897 19.28 49.34 57.12
N LYS A 898 19.42 49.45 58.45
CA LYS A 898 20.72 49.64 59.13
C LYS A 898 21.51 48.33 59.25
N THR A 899 20.83 47.19 59.22
CA THR A 899 21.41 45.85 59.45
C THR A 899 21.77 45.14 58.14
N ALA A 900 21.03 45.42 57.05
CA ALA A 900 21.29 44.89 55.71
C ALA A 900 22.66 45.31 55.11
N SER A 901 23.30 46.37 55.64
CA SER A 901 24.59 46.87 55.14
C SER A 901 25.83 46.01 55.51
N SER A 902 25.66 44.90 56.24
CA SER A 902 26.78 44.08 56.73
C SER A 902 26.85 42.63 56.23
N GLY A 903 25.91 42.19 55.38
CA GLY A 903 25.96 40.89 54.71
C GLY A 903 26.01 41.10 53.20
N THR A 904 27.09 40.63 52.56
CA THR A 904 27.22 40.56 51.10
C THR A 904 26.24 39.58 50.49
#